data_AF-A0A673BDC1-F1
#
_entry.id   AF-A0A673BDC1-F1
#
_cell.length_a   1.000
_cell.length_b   1.000
_cell.length_c   1.000
_cell.angle_alpha   90.00
_cell.angle_beta   90.00
_cell.angle_gamma   90.00
#
_symmetry.space_group_name_H-M   'P 1'
#
loop_
_entity.id
_entity.type
_entity.pdbx_description
1 polymer ?
#
loop_
_entity_poly.entity_id
_entity_poly.type
_entity_poly.pdbx_seq_one_letter_code
_entity_poly.pdbx_strand_id
1 'polypeptide(L)'
;HMLPHSDVNKTETFQYFTPKFIFSIAKEVPHFTHLTLLYLCFVALLLKVQSIDLIKSKSEQNRMEHHTDLYQSEDFIIRRGQTFQMWITLSRPFNPSTDKLHLNLKIGSVPTVSKGTHIIIPLVDELRDDRWEAAVVKQDDKKIKLSVNSLPTAVIGRYQLTVQTNCPNGQAVSTHEPANDIYILFNPWCEDDSVFMDSEDERKEYVLNDVGTIYYGTSQQIGQRTWNYGQFDEGILAACLFVLEKSGTPPSGWGDPVNVARIISAMVNSVDDHGVLEGNWSGNYSAGTSPTFWSGSVEILKEYHKYIGSPIKYGQCWVFAGVVTTVLRCLGIPCRTVTNFSSAHDTDVSLTTDVYLDENLDPLDHLNTDSVWNFHVWNDCWMARPDLPPGMGGWQAVDATPQETSQGTFCCGPASLMAIRNGQVYLKHDSAFVFAEVNSDKIYWQRNTDGTFSQIHSEKKIMGHFISTKAVGSNERNDITHLYKHPEGTEEERIAVESACRYGTKAEAYSSPTAEDVSIEVTMDGIGPQMGGDANLTISLKNSSSEARTVVLHSQVAVMYYTGVHKSTVRKDKTDVAILPSESNLEYEDYKDQLVDQAALMLTLSGRVKETQQVLATQFSFRLRTPDLNIKPIGKAMVGEKMAVEISFTNPLPRVLKGVMIHVEGLGLLTARTISCGDIGSRASVSMTEHFIPSLPGPRKLLASLDCKQLTQVHGVADITVQDKSNGFFSSGGHALKCVPDKMAVI
;
A
#
# COMPACT_ATOMS: atom_id res chain seq x y z
N HIS A 1 24.50 66.54 -41.81
CA HIS A 1 25.07 66.74 -40.46
C HIS A 1 24.95 65.40 -39.73
N MET A 2 26.01 64.62 -39.53
CA MET A 2 27.28 64.88 -38.81
C MET A 2 27.14 64.78 -37.28
N LEU A 3 27.65 63.67 -36.76
CA LEU A 3 28.32 63.46 -35.45
C LEU A 3 29.62 64.32 -35.36
N PRO A 4 30.55 64.18 -34.37
CA PRO A 4 30.56 63.39 -33.11
C PRO A 4 31.09 64.18 -31.86
N HIS A 5 31.33 63.47 -30.73
CA HIS A 5 32.29 63.80 -29.63
C HIS A 5 32.01 65.06 -28.77
N SER A 6 32.57 65.30 -27.56
CA SER A 6 33.15 64.50 -26.43
C SER A 6 33.28 65.47 -25.21
N ASP A 7 33.97 65.33 -24.05
CA ASP A 7 34.82 64.36 -23.29
C ASP A 7 34.99 64.97 -21.85
N VAL A 8 35.52 64.38 -20.75
CA VAL A 8 35.88 63.02 -20.28
C VAL A 8 36.04 63.06 -18.73
N ASN A 9 36.12 61.90 -18.04
CA ASN A 9 36.65 61.58 -16.67
C ASN A 9 35.67 60.73 -15.83
N LYS A 10 36.10 59.75 -15.00
CA LYS A 10 37.45 59.42 -14.51
C LYS A 10 37.68 57.89 -14.46
N THR A 11 38.94 57.47 -14.38
CA THR A 11 39.40 56.07 -14.43
C THR A 11 39.35 55.34 -13.09
N GLU A 12 39.04 54.04 -13.11
CA GLU A 12 39.86 53.00 -12.46
C GLU A 12 39.52 51.61 -13.04
N THR A 13 40.55 50.81 -13.36
CA THR A 13 40.39 49.51 -14.05
C THR A 13 41.31 48.46 -13.43
N PHE A 14 40.76 47.41 -12.85
CA PHE A 14 41.55 46.27 -12.36
C PHE A 14 42.15 45.49 -13.56
N GLN A 15 43.48 45.42 -13.64
CA GLN A 15 44.18 44.59 -14.62
C GLN A 15 44.45 43.17 -14.11
N TYR A 16 44.42 42.22 -15.04
CA TYR A 16 44.74 40.81 -14.80
C TYR A 16 46.21 40.63 -14.42
N PHE A 17 46.48 40.05 -13.24
CA PHE A 17 47.80 39.51 -12.93
C PHE A 17 47.96 38.10 -13.52
N THR A 18 49.00 37.92 -14.34
CA THR A 18 49.37 36.63 -14.92
C THR A 18 50.40 35.90 -14.04
N PRO A 19 50.47 34.56 -14.06
CA PRO A 19 51.32 33.77 -13.16
C PRO A 19 52.81 33.79 -13.58
N LYS A 20 53.46 34.95 -13.45
CA LYS A 20 54.93 35.09 -13.61
C LYS A 20 55.64 35.87 -12.50
N PHE A 21 54.92 36.53 -11.59
CA PHE A 21 55.54 37.40 -10.57
C PHE A 21 56.00 36.70 -9.26
N ILE A 22 55.80 35.39 -9.13
CA ILE A 22 56.19 34.62 -7.91
C ILE A 22 57.62 34.04 -8.01
N PHE A 23 58.26 34.09 -9.19
CA PHE A 23 59.58 33.48 -9.44
C PHE A 23 60.80 34.42 -9.27
N SER A 24 60.64 35.57 -8.62
CA SER A 24 61.72 36.58 -8.47
C SER A 24 62.19 36.88 -7.03
N ILE A 25 61.69 36.15 -6.01
CA ILE A 25 62.18 36.25 -4.62
C ILE A 25 62.50 34.83 -4.09
N ALA A 26 63.35 34.12 -4.83
CA ALA A 26 63.74 32.73 -4.54
C ALA A 26 65.23 32.49 -4.86
N LYS A 27 66.11 33.42 -4.46
CA LYS A 27 67.56 33.34 -4.69
C LYS A 27 68.45 33.42 -3.45
N GLU A 28 67.87 33.71 -2.28
CA GLU A 28 68.56 33.69 -0.98
C GLU A 28 67.64 33.00 0.06
N VAL A 29 68.23 32.47 1.15
CA VAL A 29 67.59 31.66 2.22
C VAL A 29 67.14 30.23 1.79
N PRO A 30 68.02 29.21 1.90
CA PRO A 30 67.74 27.83 1.47
C PRO A 30 66.95 26.97 2.51
N HIS A 31 66.00 27.56 3.23
CA HIS A 31 65.25 26.87 4.31
C HIS A 31 63.72 26.97 4.25
N PHE A 32 63.13 27.70 3.30
CA PHE A 32 61.67 27.82 3.18
C PHE A 32 61.00 26.94 2.11
N THR A 33 61.79 26.30 1.24
CA THR A 33 61.28 25.51 0.10
C THR A 33 60.63 24.19 0.51
N HIS A 34 61.11 23.54 1.58
CA HIS A 34 60.51 22.28 2.04
C HIS A 34 59.12 22.49 2.64
N LEU A 35 58.93 23.59 3.39
CA LEU A 35 57.67 23.88 4.07
C LEU A 35 56.58 24.30 3.08
N THR A 36 56.90 25.06 2.03
CA THR A 36 55.94 25.44 0.99
C THR A 36 55.59 24.31 0.04
N LEU A 37 56.53 23.40 -0.29
CA LEU A 37 56.17 22.17 -1.00
C LEU A 37 55.27 21.26 -0.15
N LEU A 38 55.53 21.09 1.15
CA LEU A 38 54.65 20.35 2.05
C LEU A 38 53.26 20.99 2.15
N TYR A 39 53.16 22.33 2.21
CA TYR A 39 51.88 23.04 2.21
C TYR A 39 51.10 22.81 0.91
N LEU A 40 51.77 22.79 -0.25
CA LEU A 40 51.16 22.51 -1.55
C LEU A 40 50.76 21.02 -1.71
N CYS A 41 51.52 20.09 -1.12
CA CYS A 41 51.20 18.66 -1.12
C CYS A 41 50.03 18.28 -0.19
N PHE A 42 49.66 19.14 0.78
CA PHE A 42 48.57 18.87 1.73
C PHE A 42 47.31 19.74 1.56
N VAL A 43 47.17 20.45 0.43
CA VAL A 43 45.85 20.97 0.01
C VAL A 43 44.99 19.80 -0.45
N ALA A 44 44.34 19.12 0.50
CA ALA A 44 43.45 17.99 0.21
C ALA A 44 42.31 18.43 -0.71
N LEU A 45 42.40 18.03 -1.98
CA LEU A 45 41.54 18.55 -3.06
C LEU A 45 40.05 18.44 -2.70
N LEU A 46 39.29 19.49 -3.04
CA LEU A 46 37.84 19.52 -2.87
C LEU A 46 37.23 18.27 -3.53
N LEU A 47 36.53 17.47 -2.74
CA LEU A 47 35.86 16.27 -3.24
C LEU A 47 34.75 16.70 -4.19
N LYS A 48 34.74 16.17 -5.40
CA LYS A 48 33.72 16.44 -6.43
C LYS A 48 33.34 15.14 -7.10
N VAL A 49 32.07 15.00 -7.45
CA VAL A 49 31.62 13.95 -8.39
C VAL A 49 32.13 14.29 -9.79
N GLN A 50 32.61 13.27 -10.51
CA GLN A 50 33.03 13.34 -11.91
C GLN A 50 32.05 12.62 -12.83
N SER A 51 31.49 11.49 -12.38
CA SER A 51 30.42 10.78 -13.07
C SER A 51 29.60 9.95 -12.08
N ILE A 52 28.37 9.65 -12.48
CA ILE A 52 27.46 8.70 -11.84
C ILE A 52 27.19 7.60 -12.86
N ASP A 53 27.08 6.36 -12.37
CA ASP A 53 26.66 5.20 -13.14
C ASP A 53 25.63 4.44 -12.30
N LEU A 54 24.41 4.34 -12.83
CA LEU A 54 23.24 3.78 -12.13
C LEU A 54 23.05 2.28 -12.35
N ILE A 55 23.98 1.60 -13.05
CA ILE A 55 23.89 0.14 -13.32
C ILE A 55 22.51 -0.18 -13.94
N LYS A 56 22.16 0.61 -14.96
CA LYS A 56 20.78 0.86 -15.40
C LYS A 56 20.38 0.16 -16.71
N SER A 57 21.26 -0.65 -17.31
CA SER A 57 20.89 -1.45 -18.47
C SER A 57 19.77 -2.44 -18.11
N LYS A 58 18.90 -2.73 -19.08
CA LYS A 58 17.82 -3.73 -18.95
C LYS A 58 18.36 -5.11 -18.54
N SER A 59 19.59 -5.45 -18.96
CA SER A 59 20.28 -6.70 -18.64
C SER A 59 21.14 -6.66 -17.36
N GLU A 60 21.12 -5.56 -16.61
CA GLU A 60 21.91 -5.39 -15.39
C GLU A 60 21.08 -5.59 -14.13
N GLN A 61 21.79 -5.83 -13.02
CA GLN A 61 21.24 -6.27 -11.74
C GLN A 61 20.01 -5.47 -11.29
N ASN A 62 20.08 -4.13 -11.27
CA ASN A 62 18.98 -3.30 -10.78
C ASN A 62 17.68 -3.48 -11.58
N ARG A 63 17.73 -3.44 -12.93
CA ARG A 63 16.51 -3.53 -13.76
C ARG A 63 15.89 -4.94 -13.66
N MET A 64 16.73 -5.97 -13.58
CA MET A 64 16.30 -7.36 -13.40
C MET A 64 15.69 -7.62 -12.01
N GLU A 65 16.35 -7.20 -10.93
CA GLU A 65 15.91 -7.44 -9.55
C GLU A 65 14.67 -6.61 -9.16
N HIS A 66 14.48 -5.42 -9.73
CA HIS A 66 13.26 -4.62 -9.52
C HIS A 66 12.12 -4.99 -10.49
N HIS A 67 12.28 -5.98 -11.37
CA HIS A 67 11.27 -6.35 -12.38
C HIS A 67 10.81 -5.16 -13.23
N THR A 68 11.80 -4.44 -13.78
CA THR A 68 11.65 -3.28 -14.67
C THR A 68 12.45 -3.42 -15.96
N ASP A 69 13.10 -4.55 -16.21
CA ASP A 69 13.85 -4.88 -17.43
C ASP A 69 12.99 -4.78 -18.71
N LEU A 70 11.70 -5.12 -18.63
CA LEU A 70 10.76 -5.11 -19.75
C LEU A 70 10.50 -3.71 -20.35
N TYR A 71 10.58 -2.64 -19.56
CA TYR A 71 10.29 -1.27 -20.03
C TYR A 71 11.28 -0.84 -21.12
N GLN A 72 10.76 -0.48 -22.30
CA GLN A 72 11.54 0.00 -23.44
C GLN A 72 11.96 1.46 -23.28
N SER A 73 12.78 1.71 -22.25
CA SER A 73 13.55 2.94 -22.06
C SER A 73 14.93 2.64 -21.45
N GLU A 74 15.89 3.50 -21.79
CA GLU A 74 17.25 3.58 -21.24
C GLU A 74 17.32 4.49 -19.98
N ASP A 75 16.18 4.95 -19.48
CA ASP A 75 16.01 5.56 -18.16
C ASP A 75 16.36 4.58 -17.03
N PHE A 76 16.69 5.10 -15.83
CA PHE A 76 16.80 4.25 -14.65
C PHE A 76 15.44 4.10 -13.97
N ILE A 77 14.86 2.90 -14.02
CA ILE A 77 13.51 2.60 -13.51
C ILE A 77 13.63 1.54 -12.43
N ILE A 78 13.15 1.85 -11.22
CA ILE A 78 13.17 0.97 -10.04
C ILE A 78 11.81 0.96 -9.36
N ARG A 79 11.62 0.03 -8.43
CA ARG A 79 10.45 -0.02 -7.54
C ARG A 79 10.84 0.38 -6.12
N ARG A 80 9.92 1.04 -5.42
CA ARG A 80 10.09 1.51 -4.03
C ARG A 80 10.20 0.36 -3.02
N GLY A 81 10.64 0.63 -1.80
CA GLY A 81 10.77 -0.40 -0.75
C GLY A 81 11.85 -1.46 -1.02
N GLN A 82 12.72 -1.23 -1.99
CA GLN A 82 13.75 -2.16 -2.43
C GLN A 82 15.06 -1.42 -2.68
N THR A 83 16.16 -2.08 -2.32
CA THR A 83 17.54 -1.57 -2.45
C THR A 83 18.02 -1.62 -3.89
N PHE A 84 18.68 -0.56 -4.37
CA PHE A 84 19.40 -0.55 -5.65
C PHE A 84 20.87 -0.19 -5.46
N GLN A 85 21.70 -0.44 -6.48
CA GLN A 85 23.15 -0.18 -6.41
C GLN A 85 23.62 0.81 -7.48
N MET A 86 24.60 1.65 -7.16
CA MET A 86 25.14 2.66 -8.09
C MET A 86 26.63 2.88 -7.88
N TRP A 87 27.34 3.34 -8.91
CA TRP A 87 28.72 3.80 -8.83
C TRP A 87 28.80 5.33 -8.89
N ILE A 88 29.70 5.91 -8.09
CA ILE A 88 30.07 7.33 -8.17
C ILE A 88 31.58 7.41 -8.36
N THR A 89 32.03 8.10 -9.41
CA THR A 89 33.44 8.42 -9.64
C THR A 89 33.75 9.80 -9.06
N LEU A 90 34.79 9.91 -8.23
CA LEU A 90 35.14 11.11 -7.48
C LEU A 90 36.49 11.70 -7.96
N SER A 91 36.72 12.99 -7.69
CA SER A 91 37.98 13.69 -8.05
C SER A 91 39.25 13.04 -7.46
N ARG A 92 39.10 12.47 -6.26
CA ARG A 92 40.10 11.72 -5.47
C ARG A 92 39.39 10.59 -4.70
N PRO A 93 40.12 9.62 -4.12
CA PRO A 93 39.54 8.65 -3.20
C PRO A 93 38.70 9.29 -2.09
N PHE A 94 37.61 8.62 -1.74
CA PHE A 94 36.76 8.95 -0.60
C PHE A 94 37.50 8.60 0.71
N ASN A 95 37.39 9.45 1.72
CA ASN A 95 37.87 9.18 3.07
C ASN A 95 36.71 9.33 4.09
N PRO A 96 36.11 8.24 4.58
CA PRO A 96 35.01 8.29 5.54
C PRO A 96 35.28 9.10 6.81
N SER A 97 36.56 9.27 7.20
CA SER A 97 36.93 10.04 8.41
C SER A 97 36.92 11.57 8.22
N THR A 98 36.94 12.08 6.98
CA THR A 98 36.96 13.53 6.68
C THR A 98 35.87 13.98 5.73
N ASP A 99 35.37 13.08 4.88
CA ASP A 99 34.45 13.40 3.81
C ASP A 99 33.04 12.93 4.16
N LYS A 100 32.06 13.77 3.88
CA LYS A 100 30.64 13.42 3.92
C LYS A 100 30.06 13.54 2.53
N LEU A 101 29.21 12.59 2.17
CA LEU A 101 28.45 12.58 0.92
C LEU A 101 26.99 12.28 1.27
N HIS A 102 26.06 12.90 0.53
CA HIS A 102 24.66 12.51 0.53
C HIS A 102 24.06 12.70 -0.86
N LEU A 103 23.10 11.85 -1.20
CA LEU A 103 22.30 11.98 -2.42
C LEU A 103 21.12 12.92 -2.14
N ASN A 104 20.73 13.70 -3.14
CA ASN A 104 19.52 14.51 -3.13
C ASN A 104 18.63 14.03 -4.27
N LEU A 105 17.44 13.50 -3.95
CA LEU A 105 16.39 13.20 -4.93
C LEU A 105 15.30 14.27 -4.82
N LYS A 106 14.83 14.81 -5.95
CA LYS A 106 13.79 15.85 -6.00
C LYS A 106 12.72 15.55 -7.05
N ILE A 107 11.45 15.72 -6.69
CA ILE A 107 10.30 15.54 -7.60
C ILE A 107 9.33 16.74 -7.49
N GLY A 108 8.72 17.11 -8.62
CA GLY A 108 7.80 18.23 -8.73
C GLY A 108 8.47 19.61 -8.77
N SER A 109 7.65 20.65 -8.99
CA SER A 109 8.11 22.05 -9.15
C SER A 109 8.54 22.72 -7.83
N VAL A 110 8.05 22.24 -6.67
CA VAL A 110 8.44 22.74 -5.35
C VAL A 110 8.83 21.56 -4.41
N PRO A 111 10.01 20.95 -4.62
CA PRO A 111 10.52 19.86 -3.78
C PRO A 111 10.62 20.28 -2.31
N THR A 112 10.01 19.51 -1.40
CA THR A 112 9.89 19.85 0.02
C THR A 112 10.12 18.61 0.90
N VAL A 113 11.04 18.72 1.87
CA VAL A 113 11.44 17.59 2.74
C VAL A 113 10.27 17.05 3.57
N SER A 114 9.49 17.94 4.20
CA SER A 114 8.31 17.56 5.01
C SER A 114 7.13 17.00 4.20
N LYS A 115 7.25 16.92 2.87
CA LYS A 115 6.28 16.31 1.96
C LYS A 115 6.83 15.08 1.20
N GLY A 116 8.03 14.62 1.54
CA GLY A 116 8.70 13.51 0.84
C GLY A 116 9.17 13.82 -0.59
N THR A 117 9.00 15.05 -1.08
CA THR A 117 9.34 15.42 -2.46
C THR A 117 10.74 16.00 -2.65
N HIS A 118 11.45 16.30 -1.56
CA HIS A 118 12.92 16.43 -1.52
C HIS A 118 13.47 15.45 -0.49
N ILE A 119 14.13 14.40 -0.96
CA ILE A 119 14.74 13.35 -0.14
C ILE A 119 16.24 13.63 -0.04
N ILE A 120 16.80 13.52 1.17
CA ILE A 120 18.22 13.66 1.46
C ILE A 120 18.70 12.31 2.01
N ILE A 121 19.52 11.60 1.24
CA ILE A 121 19.97 10.24 1.55
C ILE A 121 21.41 10.32 2.08
N PRO A 122 21.65 10.23 3.41
CA PRO A 122 23.00 10.26 3.98
C PRO A 122 23.77 8.97 3.67
N LEU A 123 25.11 9.06 3.67
CA LEU A 123 25.93 7.87 3.85
C LEU A 123 25.92 7.41 5.32
N VAL A 124 25.75 6.10 5.51
CA VAL A 124 25.81 5.36 6.78
C VAL A 124 26.72 4.14 6.64
N ASP A 125 27.16 3.57 7.76
CA ASP A 125 28.00 2.37 7.79
C ASP A 125 27.21 1.08 7.51
N GLU A 126 25.98 1.00 8.06
CA GLU A 126 25.04 -0.11 7.90
C GLU A 126 23.66 0.46 7.52
N LEU A 127 22.99 -0.15 6.53
CA LEU A 127 21.67 0.25 6.06
C LEU A 127 20.56 -0.22 7.02
N ARG A 128 19.43 0.48 6.98
CA ARG A 128 18.17 0.04 7.58
C ARG A 128 17.02 0.11 6.58
N ASP A 129 16.12 -0.85 6.65
CA ASP A 129 15.04 -0.98 5.67
C ASP A 129 13.91 0.03 5.91
N ASP A 130 13.80 0.57 7.14
CA ASP A 130 12.87 1.65 7.51
C ASP A 130 13.26 3.04 6.94
N ARG A 131 14.27 3.16 6.05
CA ARG A 131 14.95 4.45 5.77
C ARG A 131 15.44 4.67 4.34
N TRP A 132 15.43 5.95 3.98
CA TRP A 132 16.25 6.51 2.90
C TRP A 132 17.71 6.68 3.37
N GLU A 133 18.48 5.61 3.29
CA GLU A 133 19.92 5.56 3.66
C GLU A 133 20.75 4.95 2.52
N ALA A 134 22.05 5.26 2.47
CA ALA A 134 23.00 4.71 1.50
C ALA A 134 24.30 4.25 2.19
N ALA A 135 24.89 3.13 1.77
CA ALA A 135 26.13 2.60 2.34
C ALA A 135 27.18 2.28 1.27
N VAL A 136 28.46 2.45 1.60
CA VAL A 136 29.59 2.20 0.68
C VAL A 136 29.95 0.71 0.71
N VAL A 137 29.41 -0.07 -0.22
CA VAL A 137 29.63 -1.53 -0.29
C VAL A 137 30.92 -1.94 -0.99
N LYS A 138 31.54 -1.03 -1.76
CA LYS A 138 32.90 -1.20 -2.31
C LYS A 138 33.55 0.16 -2.58
N GLN A 139 34.86 0.27 -2.36
CA GLN A 139 35.69 1.37 -2.85
C GLN A 139 36.82 0.84 -3.74
N ASP A 140 37.15 1.57 -4.81
CA ASP A 140 38.10 1.20 -5.85
C ASP A 140 38.80 2.47 -6.36
N ASP A 141 39.93 2.84 -5.72
CA ASP A 141 40.59 4.17 -5.83
C ASP A 141 39.58 5.32 -5.66
N LYS A 142 39.22 5.96 -6.78
CA LYS A 142 38.29 7.11 -6.89
C LYS A 142 36.83 6.72 -7.03
N LYS A 143 36.51 5.45 -7.25
CA LYS A 143 35.14 4.96 -7.39
C LYS A 143 34.63 4.42 -6.07
N ILE A 144 33.40 4.77 -5.71
CA ILE A 144 32.64 4.12 -4.65
C ILE A 144 31.39 3.47 -5.25
N LYS A 145 31.10 2.23 -4.86
CA LYS A 145 29.82 1.57 -5.11
C LYS A 145 28.95 1.79 -3.88
N LEU A 146 27.79 2.41 -4.09
CA LEU A 146 26.76 2.57 -3.07
C LEU A 146 25.72 1.47 -3.24
N SER A 147 25.17 1.05 -2.10
CA SER A 147 23.86 0.39 -2.00
C SER A 147 22.91 1.38 -1.35
N VAL A 148 21.71 1.56 -1.90
CA VAL A 148 20.80 2.67 -1.56
C VAL A 148 19.41 2.11 -1.29
N ASN A 149 18.91 2.30 -0.07
CA ASN A 149 17.55 1.91 0.31
C ASN A 149 16.52 2.98 -0.10
N SER A 150 15.34 2.53 -0.48
CA SER A 150 14.17 3.37 -0.78
C SER A 150 13.00 2.95 0.10
N LEU A 151 12.20 3.91 0.60
CA LEU A 151 11.06 3.58 1.46
C LEU A 151 9.93 2.88 0.68
N PRO A 152 9.23 1.90 1.25
CA PRO A 152 8.04 1.29 0.63
C PRO A 152 6.87 2.28 0.52
N THR A 153 6.91 3.40 1.24
CA THR A 153 5.93 4.50 1.18
C THR A 153 6.38 5.66 0.28
N ALA A 154 7.47 5.50 -0.49
CA ALA A 154 7.97 6.56 -1.35
C ALA A 154 6.93 7.01 -2.40
N VAL A 155 6.94 8.30 -2.69
CA VAL A 155 6.23 8.88 -3.84
C VAL A 155 6.76 8.27 -5.13
N ILE A 156 5.85 7.93 -6.06
CA ILE A 156 6.23 7.43 -7.38
C ILE A 156 6.42 8.57 -8.39
N GLY A 157 7.16 8.29 -9.46
CA GLY A 157 7.45 9.23 -10.54
C GLY A 157 8.94 9.48 -10.75
N ARG A 158 9.26 10.52 -11.54
CA ARG A 158 10.63 10.87 -11.94
C ARG A 158 11.30 11.82 -10.94
N TYR A 159 12.39 11.36 -10.35
CA TYR A 159 13.24 12.12 -9.45
C TYR A 159 14.51 12.62 -10.13
N GLN A 160 14.81 13.90 -9.95
CA GLN A 160 16.10 14.51 -10.28
C GLN A 160 17.15 14.10 -9.24
N LEU A 161 18.22 13.45 -9.67
CA LEU A 161 19.37 13.11 -8.83
C LEU A 161 20.43 14.22 -8.86
N THR A 162 20.88 14.63 -7.68
CA THR A 162 22.13 15.39 -7.48
C THR A 162 22.89 14.84 -6.28
N VAL A 163 24.22 14.95 -6.30
CA VAL A 163 25.09 14.44 -5.21
C VAL A 163 25.83 15.60 -4.57
N GLN A 164 25.74 15.68 -3.23
CA GLN A 164 26.38 16.72 -2.44
C GLN A 164 27.51 16.11 -1.60
N THR A 165 28.67 16.76 -1.66
CA THR A 165 29.91 16.37 -1.00
C THR A 165 30.38 17.49 -0.09
N ASN A 166 30.92 17.15 1.07
CA ASN A 166 31.44 18.09 2.05
C ASN A 166 32.73 17.54 2.67
N CYS A 167 33.79 18.33 2.69
CA CYS A 167 35.09 17.96 3.23
C CYS A 167 35.75 19.18 3.92
N PRO A 168 36.91 19.04 4.59
CA PRO A 168 37.51 20.16 5.32
C PRO A 168 37.82 21.40 4.46
N ASN A 169 37.99 21.22 3.15
CA ASN A 169 38.24 22.30 2.19
C ASN A 169 36.97 22.76 1.43
N GLY A 170 35.79 22.47 1.98
CA GLY A 170 34.50 23.00 1.54
C GLY A 170 33.53 21.97 0.97
N GLN A 171 32.44 22.51 0.44
CA GLN A 171 31.30 21.78 -0.11
C GLN A 171 31.27 21.87 -1.64
N ALA A 172 30.79 20.82 -2.29
CA ALA A 172 30.45 20.81 -3.71
C ALA A 172 29.14 20.05 -3.93
N VAL A 173 28.39 20.42 -4.97
CA VAL A 173 27.20 19.72 -5.46
C VAL A 173 27.43 19.39 -6.92
N SER A 174 27.00 18.20 -7.38
CA SER A 174 27.02 17.87 -8.80
C SER A 174 26.03 18.76 -9.57
N THR A 175 26.30 18.99 -10.86
CA THR A 175 25.24 19.43 -11.78
C THR A 175 24.11 18.39 -11.76
N HIS A 176 22.88 18.83 -12.02
CA HIS A 176 21.80 17.92 -12.41
C HIS A 176 22.03 17.50 -13.86
N GLU A 177 21.91 16.21 -14.15
CA GLU A 177 22.09 15.62 -15.46
C GLU A 177 20.89 14.69 -15.72
N PRO A 178 19.95 15.02 -16.63
CA PRO A 178 18.70 14.25 -16.80
C PRO A 178 18.88 12.77 -17.12
N ALA A 179 20.03 12.38 -17.70
CA ALA A 179 20.37 10.97 -17.94
C ALA A 179 20.53 10.13 -16.65
N ASN A 180 20.64 10.79 -15.49
CA ASN A 180 20.73 10.21 -14.16
C ASN A 180 19.42 10.37 -13.35
N ASP A 181 18.31 10.79 -13.97
CA ASP A 181 17.01 10.81 -13.31
C ASP A 181 16.56 9.37 -12.96
N ILE A 182 15.91 9.24 -11.80
CA ILE A 182 15.45 7.96 -11.25
C ILE A 182 13.92 7.92 -11.30
N TYR A 183 13.35 6.95 -12.01
CA TYR A 183 11.93 6.69 -12.03
C TYR A 183 11.61 5.65 -10.96
N ILE A 184 10.78 6.01 -9.98
CA ILE A 184 10.38 5.12 -8.89
C ILE A 184 8.91 4.73 -9.09
N LEU A 185 8.64 3.43 -9.03
CA LEU A 185 7.32 2.81 -9.21
C LEU A 185 6.83 2.12 -7.93
N PHE A 186 5.54 1.76 -7.90
CA PHE A 186 4.98 0.89 -6.87
C PHE A 186 5.58 -0.52 -6.93
N ASN A 187 5.67 -1.20 -5.78
CA ASN A 187 6.37 -2.48 -5.64
C ASN A 187 5.51 -3.64 -5.08
N PRO A 188 4.81 -4.37 -5.95
CA PRO A 188 4.09 -5.60 -5.58
C PRO A 188 4.97 -6.71 -4.98
N TRP A 189 6.30 -6.64 -5.11
CA TRP A 189 7.27 -7.60 -4.56
C TRP A 189 7.78 -7.23 -3.15
N CYS A 190 7.48 -6.03 -2.63
CA CYS A 190 7.91 -5.59 -1.31
C CYS A 190 6.76 -5.76 -0.30
N GLU A 191 6.96 -6.55 0.76
CA GLU A 191 5.90 -6.90 1.73
C GLU A 191 5.30 -5.69 2.47
N ASP A 192 6.11 -4.65 2.70
CA ASP A 192 5.68 -3.38 3.32
C ASP A 192 5.07 -2.36 2.34
N ASP A 193 5.03 -2.64 1.03
CA ASP A 193 4.33 -1.79 0.06
C ASP A 193 2.81 -2.02 0.15
N SER A 194 2.03 -0.95 0.16
CA SER A 194 0.58 -1.02 0.15
C SER A 194 -0.03 -1.67 -1.10
N VAL A 195 0.76 -2.05 -2.12
CA VAL A 195 0.31 -2.90 -3.24
C VAL A 195 0.91 -4.32 -3.26
N PHE A 196 1.54 -4.77 -2.16
CA PHE A 196 2.11 -6.12 -2.05
C PHE A 196 1.13 -7.23 -2.45
N MET A 197 1.56 -8.17 -3.28
CA MET A 197 0.77 -9.30 -3.77
C MET A 197 1.59 -10.58 -3.61
N ASP A 198 1.14 -11.54 -2.80
CA ASP A 198 1.94 -12.70 -2.40
C ASP A 198 2.26 -13.66 -3.56
N SER A 199 1.31 -13.90 -4.46
CA SER A 199 1.45 -14.83 -5.58
C SER A 199 2.33 -14.28 -6.71
N GLU A 200 3.42 -14.99 -7.02
CA GLU A 200 4.28 -14.71 -8.18
C GLU A 200 3.51 -14.79 -9.51
N ASP A 201 2.54 -15.71 -9.63
CA ASP A 201 1.78 -15.88 -10.87
C ASP A 201 0.70 -14.80 -11.04
N GLU A 202 0.13 -14.30 -9.94
CA GLU A 202 -0.73 -13.10 -9.98
C GLU A 202 0.08 -11.83 -10.26
N ARG A 203 1.28 -11.68 -9.69
CA ARG A 203 2.21 -10.58 -10.05
C ARG A 203 2.59 -10.62 -11.54
N LYS A 204 2.81 -11.80 -12.10
CA LYS A 204 3.00 -11.97 -13.56
C LYS A 204 1.75 -11.54 -14.33
N GLU A 205 0.56 -12.05 -14.00
CA GLU A 205 -0.66 -11.74 -14.74
C GLU A 205 -1.12 -10.28 -14.61
N TYR A 206 -1.02 -9.70 -13.41
CA TYR A 206 -1.63 -8.42 -13.06
C TYR A 206 -0.66 -7.23 -13.06
N VAL A 207 0.63 -7.46 -13.30
CA VAL A 207 1.66 -6.40 -13.45
C VAL A 207 2.51 -6.60 -14.72
N LEU A 208 3.04 -7.82 -14.94
CA LEU A 208 4.04 -8.08 -16.00
C LEU A 208 3.47 -8.57 -17.33
N ASN A 209 2.23 -9.04 -17.38
CA ASN A 209 1.56 -9.37 -18.63
C ASN A 209 1.06 -8.08 -19.29
N ASP A 210 1.43 -7.84 -20.55
CA ASP A 210 1.05 -6.67 -21.34
C ASP A 210 -0.10 -6.95 -22.32
N VAL A 211 -0.64 -8.17 -22.34
CA VAL A 211 -1.80 -8.55 -23.17
C VAL A 211 -2.93 -9.15 -22.32
N GLY A 212 -4.10 -8.51 -22.38
CA GLY A 212 -5.31 -8.90 -21.67
C GLY A 212 -6.40 -9.53 -22.54
N THR A 213 -7.52 -9.85 -21.90
CA THR A 213 -8.76 -10.27 -22.57
C THR A 213 -9.93 -9.62 -21.84
N ILE A 214 -10.75 -8.88 -22.60
CA ILE A 214 -11.94 -8.18 -22.13
C ILE A 214 -13.16 -8.93 -22.67
N TYR A 215 -14.12 -9.22 -21.79
CA TYR A 215 -15.35 -9.91 -22.16
C TYR A 215 -16.45 -8.90 -22.52
N TYR A 216 -17.38 -9.29 -23.38
CA TYR A 216 -18.49 -8.44 -23.85
C TYR A 216 -19.67 -9.30 -24.31
N GLY A 217 -20.78 -8.68 -24.70
CA GLY A 217 -21.95 -9.37 -25.26
C GLY A 217 -23.08 -9.45 -24.23
N THR A 218 -23.53 -10.66 -23.89
CA THR A 218 -24.56 -10.88 -22.86
C THR A 218 -24.20 -12.06 -21.97
N SER A 219 -24.86 -12.16 -20.81
CA SER A 219 -24.75 -13.31 -19.89
C SER A 219 -25.02 -14.68 -20.55
N GLN A 220 -25.76 -14.72 -21.65
CA GLN A 220 -26.05 -15.95 -22.42
C GLN A 220 -25.08 -16.16 -23.60
N GLN A 221 -24.43 -15.10 -24.07
CA GLN A 221 -23.55 -15.09 -25.24
C GLN A 221 -22.33 -14.20 -24.96
N ILE A 222 -21.43 -14.72 -24.11
CA ILE A 222 -20.19 -14.05 -23.73
C ILE A 222 -19.19 -14.12 -24.89
N GLY A 223 -18.93 -12.98 -25.52
CA GLY A 223 -17.81 -12.75 -26.43
C GLY A 223 -16.55 -12.32 -25.69
N GLN A 224 -15.40 -12.37 -26.38
CA GLN A 224 -14.11 -11.96 -25.83
C GLN A 224 -13.25 -11.22 -26.86
N ARG A 225 -12.50 -10.21 -26.41
CA ARG A 225 -11.58 -9.38 -27.20
C ARG A 225 -10.20 -9.39 -26.54
N THR A 226 -9.17 -9.78 -27.28
CA THR A 226 -7.77 -9.53 -26.87
C THR A 226 -7.50 -8.02 -26.85
N TRP A 227 -6.79 -7.54 -25.83
CA TRP A 227 -6.41 -6.13 -25.70
C TRP A 227 -4.92 -6.00 -25.40
N ASN A 228 -4.19 -5.18 -26.15
CA ASN A 228 -2.79 -4.87 -25.87
C ASN A 228 -2.71 -3.71 -24.87
N TYR A 229 -2.38 -4.00 -23.60
CA TYR A 229 -2.13 -2.97 -22.61
C TYR A 229 -0.81 -2.24 -22.92
N GLY A 230 0.24 -2.97 -23.24
CA GLY A 230 1.53 -2.42 -23.69
C GLY A 230 2.20 -1.47 -22.71
N GLN A 231 2.05 -1.68 -21.40
CA GLN A 231 2.59 -0.78 -20.36
C GLN A 231 4.12 -0.61 -20.38
N PHE A 232 4.83 -1.48 -21.09
CA PHE A 232 6.28 -1.46 -21.25
C PHE A 232 6.77 -0.85 -22.57
N ASP A 233 5.86 -0.47 -23.48
CA ASP A 233 6.20 0.06 -24.81
C ASP A 233 6.84 1.48 -24.72
N GLU A 234 7.62 1.85 -25.74
CA GLU A 234 8.47 3.04 -25.72
C GLU A 234 7.66 4.32 -25.44
N GLY A 235 8.00 5.02 -24.37
CA GLY A 235 7.34 6.27 -23.96
C GLY A 235 6.02 6.12 -23.22
N ILE A 236 5.49 4.90 -22.99
CA ILE A 236 4.24 4.72 -22.23
C ILE A 236 4.40 5.12 -20.77
N LEU A 237 5.54 4.86 -20.12
CA LEU A 237 5.81 5.36 -18.76
C LEU A 237 5.81 6.89 -18.69
N ALA A 238 6.36 7.57 -19.71
CA ALA A 238 6.32 9.03 -19.78
C ALA A 238 4.87 9.54 -19.94
N ALA A 239 4.05 8.88 -20.78
CA ALA A 239 2.64 9.21 -20.91
C ALA A 239 1.85 8.97 -19.61
N CYS A 240 2.11 7.87 -18.88
CA CYS A 240 1.44 7.57 -17.61
C CYS A 240 1.79 8.57 -16.50
N LEU A 241 3.05 9.01 -16.41
CA LEU A 241 3.44 10.08 -15.49
C LEU A 241 2.91 11.45 -15.93
N PHE A 242 2.82 11.71 -17.24
CA PHE A 242 2.20 12.92 -17.77
C PHE A 242 0.69 13.01 -17.44
N VAL A 243 -0.02 11.89 -17.37
CA VAL A 243 -1.42 11.84 -16.88
C VAL A 243 -1.51 12.28 -15.40
N LEU A 244 -0.57 11.83 -14.55
CA LEU A 244 -0.48 12.33 -13.16
C LEU A 244 -0.12 13.81 -13.09
N GLU A 245 0.88 14.28 -13.85
CA GLU A 245 1.25 15.70 -13.94
C GLU A 245 0.07 16.58 -14.42
N LYS A 246 -0.75 16.06 -15.36
CA LYS A 246 -1.92 16.74 -15.91
C LYS A 246 -3.09 16.90 -14.93
N SER A 247 -3.24 16.01 -13.95
CA SER A 247 -4.25 16.13 -12.89
C SER A 247 -4.07 17.37 -12.00
N GLY A 248 -2.93 18.07 -12.08
CA GLY A 248 -2.58 19.17 -11.19
C GLY A 248 -2.37 18.76 -9.72
N THR A 249 -2.54 17.48 -9.36
CA THR A 249 -2.39 17.01 -7.99
C THR A 249 -0.92 17.08 -7.54
N PRO A 250 -0.64 17.51 -6.29
CA PRO A 250 0.74 17.59 -5.80
C PRO A 250 1.40 16.21 -5.72
N PRO A 251 2.66 16.03 -6.20
CA PRO A 251 3.35 14.73 -6.17
C PRO A 251 3.47 14.07 -4.79
N SER A 252 3.36 14.85 -3.71
CA SER A 252 3.29 14.31 -2.34
C SER A 252 2.11 13.36 -2.09
N GLY A 253 1.07 13.39 -2.93
CA GLY A 253 -0.04 12.43 -2.88
C GLY A 253 0.17 11.17 -3.74
N TRP A 254 1.18 11.13 -4.61
CA TRP A 254 1.39 9.99 -5.52
C TRP A 254 2.06 8.77 -4.87
N GLY A 255 2.40 8.85 -3.57
CA GLY A 255 2.85 7.68 -2.79
C GLY A 255 1.72 6.78 -2.27
N ASP A 256 0.47 7.19 -2.42
CA ASP A 256 -0.71 6.44 -1.97
C ASP A 256 -1.44 5.81 -3.19
N PRO A 257 -1.56 4.46 -3.28
CA PRO A 257 -2.26 3.82 -4.39
C PRO A 257 -3.77 4.11 -4.38
N VAL A 258 -4.37 4.43 -3.23
CA VAL A 258 -5.79 4.81 -3.13
C VAL A 258 -6.02 6.13 -3.87
N ASN A 259 -5.19 7.14 -3.55
CA ASN A 259 -5.20 8.43 -4.22
C ASN A 259 -4.80 8.33 -5.71
N VAL A 260 -3.77 7.55 -6.06
CA VAL A 260 -3.36 7.36 -7.47
C VAL A 260 -4.46 6.70 -8.28
N ALA A 261 -5.10 5.63 -7.78
CA ALA A 261 -6.19 4.96 -8.50
C ALA A 261 -7.37 5.92 -8.77
N ARG A 262 -7.71 6.78 -7.80
CA ARG A 262 -8.76 7.78 -7.94
C ARG A 262 -8.39 8.94 -8.89
N ILE A 263 -7.12 9.35 -8.93
CA ILE A 263 -6.63 10.30 -9.94
C ILE A 263 -6.75 9.70 -11.34
N ILE A 264 -6.40 8.41 -11.51
CA ILE A 264 -6.47 7.75 -12.82
C ILE A 264 -7.93 7.52 -13.27
N SER A 265 -8.89 7.28 -12.37
CA SER A 265 -10.30 7.17 -12.78
C SER A 265 -10.90 8.48 -13.29
N ALA A 266 -10.58 9.62 -12.68
CA ALA A 266 -10.90 10.92 -13.24
C ALA A 266 -10.16 11.14 -14.58
N MET A 267 -8.83 11.10 -14.55
CA MET A 267 -7.99 11.55 -15.66
C MET A 267 -8.03 10.67 -16.92
N VAL A 268 -8.61 9.47 -16.89
CA VAL A 268 -8.76 8.65 -18.11
C VAL A 268 -9.97 9.07 -18.95
N ASN A 269 -11.01 9.70 -18.36
CA ASN A 269 -12.08 10.32 -19.14
C ASN A 269 -11.84 11.84 -19.32
N SER A 270 -12.46 12.42 -20.34
CA SER A 270 -12.25 13.83 -20.70
C SER A 270 -13.24 14.80 -20.08
N VAL A 271 -14.17 14.33 -19.25
CA VAL A 271 -15.11 15.21 -18.53
C VAL A 271 -14.35 15.89 -17.40
N ASP A 272 -14.75 17.11 -17.05
CA ASP A 272 -14.11 18.01 -16.07
C ASP A 272 -12.66 18.42 -16.41
N ASP A 273 -11.71 17.50 -16.40
CA ASP A 273 -10.25 17.76 -16.34
C ASP A 273 -9.50 17.67 -17.69
N HIS A 274 -10.19 17.49 -18.82
CA HIS A 274 -9.58 17.22 -20.14
C HIS A 274 -8.61 16.01 -20.13
N GLY A 275 -9.00 14.93 -19.45
CA GLY A 275 -8.30 13.64 -19.44
C GLY A 275 -8.31 12.88 -20.77
N VAL A 276 -7.85 11.63 -20.73
CA VAL A 276 -7.31 10.90 -21.89
C VAL A 276 -8.31 10.67 -23.04
N LEU A 277 -9.55 10.27 -22.74
CA LEU A 277 -10.54 9.82 -23.73
C LEU A 277 -11.88 10.56 -23.64
N GLU A 278 -12.41 10.98 -24.79
CA GLU A 278 -13.77 11.51 -24.93
C GLU A 278 -14.77 10.37 -25.18
N GLY A 279 -15.80 10.25 -24.34
CA GLY A 279 -16.83 9.22 -24.46
C GLY A 279 -17.85 9.53 -25.56
N ASN A 280 -18.30 8.52 -26.32
CA ASN A 280 -19.35 8.68 -27.31
C ASN A 280 -20.11 7.36 -27.56
N TRP A 281 -21.44 7.40 -27.40
CA TRP A 281 -22.36 6.26 -27.62
C TRP A 281 -23.39 6.52 -28.74
N SER A 282 -23.30 7.66 -29.45
CA SER A 282 -24.29 8.09 -30.46
C SER A 282 -24.33 7.25 -31.74
N GLY A 283 -23.39 6.31 -31.93
CA GLY A 283 -23.18 5.60 -33.19
C GLY A 283 -22.50 6.43 -34.29
N ASN A 284 -22.39 7.76 -34.13
CA ASN A 284 -21.67 8.64 -35.05
C ASN A 284 -20.29 9.00 -34.50
N TYR A 285 -19.26 8.40 -35.09
CA TYR A 285 -17.85 8.61 -34.71
C TYR A 285 -17.06 9.44 -35.74
N SER A 286 -17.73 10.11 -36.70
CA SER A 286 -17.09 10.75 -37.86
C SER A 286 -16.06 11.86 -37.55
N ALA A 287 -15.99 12.36 -36.32
CA ALA A 287 -14.99 13.32 -35.85
C ALA A 287 -13.82 12.68 -35.06
N GLY A 288 -13.65 11.36 -35.12
CA GLY A 288 -12.58 10.62 -34.44
C GLY A 288 -12.53 9.14 -34.80
N THR A 289 -11.94 8.34 -33.91
CA THR A 289 -11.85 6.87 -34.03
C THR A 289 -13.05 6.20 -33.36
N SER A 290 -13.62 5.17 -34.00
CA SER A 290 -14.70 4.36 -33.40
C SER A 290 -14.20 3.61 -32.16
N PRO A 291 -14.91 3.61 -31.01
CA PRO A 291 -14.54 2.86 -29.81
C PRO A 291 -14.31 1.35 -30.05
N THR A 292 -14.95 0.79 -31.09
CA THR A 292 -14.80 -0.61 -31.50
C THR A 292 -13.54 -0.92 -32.32
N PHE A 293 -12.86 0.10 -32.85
CA PHE A 293 -11.63 -0.05 -33.66
C PHE A 293 -10.40 -0.34 -32.79
N TRP A 294 -10.31 0.29 -31.61
CA TRP A 294 -9.16 0.16 -30.71
C TRP A 294 -8.87 -1.30 -30.31
N SER A 295 -7.61 -1.71 -30.41
CA SER A 295 -7.10 -3.03 -30.04
C SER A 295 -6.12 -2.99 -28.86
N GLY A 296 -5.81 -1.80 -28.35
CA GLY A 296 -4.86 -1.58 -27.26
C GLY A 296 -4.77 -0.12 -26.85
N SER A 297 -4.13 0.12 -25.70
CA SER A 297 -4.02 1.45 -25.07
C SER A 297 -2.85 2.29 -25.57
N VAL A 298 -1.86 1.65 -26.21
CA VAL A 298 -0.56 2.24 -26.58
C VAL A 298 -0.72 3.45 -27.50
N GLU A 299 -1.56 3.35 -28.53
CA GLU A 299 -1.82 4.43 -29.49
C GLU A 299 -2.48 5.64 -28.80
N ILE A 300 -3.54 5.39 -28.03
CA ILE A 300 -4.31 6.39 -27.28
C ILE A 300 -3.40 7.19 -26.33
N LEU A 301 -2.60 6.52 -25.52
CA LEU A 301 -1.71 7.17 -24.55
C LEU A 301 -0.56 7.95 -25.23
N LYS A 302 0.00 7.41 -26.32
CA LYS A 302 1.02 8.12 -27.11
C LYS A 302 0.45 9.36 -27.78
N GLU A 303 -0.76 9.30 -28.33
CA GLU A 303 -1.43 10.45 -28.94
C GLU A 303 -1.78 11.52 -27.90
N TYR A 304 -2.34 11.15 -26.74
CA TYR A 304 -2.66 12.10 -25.67
C TYR A 304 -1.42 12.88 -25.21
N HIS A 305 -0.30 12.17 -24.98
CA HIS A 305 0.97 12.78 -24.59
C HIS A 305 1.57 13.66 -25.71
N LYS A 306 1.61 13.16 -26.95
CA LYS A 306 2.07 13.87 -28.16
C LYS A 306 1.29 15.16 -28.43
N TYR A 307 -0.02 15.18 -28.18
CA TYR A 307 -0.88 16.35 -28.32
C TYR A 307 -1.05 17.14 -27.01
N ILE A 308 -0.07 17.01 -26.10
CA ILE A 308 0.09 17.82 -24.87
C ILE A 308 -1.16 17.78 -23.98
N GLY A 309 -1.80 16.60 -23.89
CA GLY A 309 -3.01 16.34 -23.13
C GLY A 309 -4.27 16.90 -23.79
N SER A 310 -4.40 16.72 -25.10
CA SER A 310 -5.66 16.93 -25.83
C SER A 310 -6.46 15.62 -25.84
N PRO A 311 -7.72 15.59 -25.40
CA PRO A 311 -8.52 14.36 -25.34
C PRO A 311 -8.65 13.60 -26.66
N ILE A 312 -8.53 12.27 -26.61
CA ILE A 312 -8.59 11.38 -27.77
C ILE A 312 -10.03 10.91 -28.00
N LYS A 313 -10.47 10.95 -29.26
CA LYS A 313 -11.84 10.59 -29.68
C LYS A 313 -11.83 9.22 -30.37
N TYR A 314 -12.60 8.21 -29.98
CA TYR A 314 -13.57 8.13 -28.88
C TYR A 314 -13.39 6.86 -28.03
N GLY A 315 -13.87 6.91 -26.78
CA GLY A 315 -13.93 5.80 -25.84
C GLY A 315 -15.35 5.34 -25.50
N GLN A 316 -15.44 4.13 -24.95
CA GLN A 316 -16.56 3.53 -24.20
C GLN A 316 -15.94 2.66 -23.09
N CYS A 317 -16.73 2.08 -22.17
CA CYS A 317 -16.27 1.39 -20.95
C CYS A 317 -15.03 0.48 -21.14
N TRP A 318 -15.05 -0.46 -22.10
CA TRP A 318 -13.91 -1.35 -22.36
C TRP A 318 -12.62 -0.62 -22.80
N VAL A 319 -12.75 0.54 -23.45
CA VAL A 319 -11.61 1.39 -23.87
C VAL A 319 -11.05 2.13 -22.66
N PHE A 320 -11.91 2.71 -21.82
CA PHE A 320 -11.49 3.35 -20.57
C PHE A 320 -10.80 2.34 -19.65
N ALA A 321 -11.42 1.18 -19.39
CA ALA A 321 -10.87 0.13 -18.55
C ALA A 321 -9.56 -0.47 -19.12
N GLY A 322 -9.42 -0.55 -20.45
CA GLY A 322 -8.18 -0.91 -21.12
C GLY A 322 -7.05 0.09 -20.82
N VAL A 323 -7.33 1.39 -20.91
CA VAL A 323 -6.35 2.46 -20.61
C VAL A 323 -6.02 2.51 -19.12
N VAL A 324 -6.99 2.45 -18.21
CA VAL A 324 -6.76 2.39 -16.76
C VAL A 324 -5.84 1.20 -16.41
N THR A 325 -6.09 0.02 -16.98
CA THR A 325 -5.23 -1.16 -16.74
C THR A 325 -3.80 -0.90 -17.19
N THR A 326 -3.59 -0.32 -18.38
CA THR A 326 -2.24 0.07 -18.83
C THR A 326 -1.58 1.02 -17.86
N VAL A 327 -2.26 2.10 -17.46
CA VAL A 327 -1.66 3.13 -16.61
C VAL A 327 -1.32 2.57 -15.23
N LEU A 328 -2.25 1.85 -14.58
CA LEU A 328 -1.99 1.27 -13.25
C LEU A 328 -0.89 0.22 -13.28
N ARG A 329 -0.85 -0.67 -14.29
CA ARG A 329 0.26 -1.64 -14.48
C ARG A 329 1.60 -0.95 -14.74
N CYS A 330 1.61 0.13 -15.53
CA CYS A 330 2.81 0.94 -15.83
C CYS A 330 3.37 1.65 -14.60
N LEU A 331 2.50 2.06 -13.68
CA LEU A 331 2.92 2.65 -12.39
C LEU A 331 3.28 1.59 -11.34
N GLY A 332 2.94 0.32 -11.59
CA GLY A 332 3.26 -0.82 -10.72
C GLY A 332 2.14 -1.26 -9.77
N ILE A 333 0.92 -0.74 -9.91
CA ILE A 333 -0.25 -1.19 -9.15
C ILE A 333 -0.85 -2.41 -9.87
N PRO A 334 -1.01 -3.59 -9.22
CA PRO A 334 -1.59 -4.76 -9.87
C PRO A 334 -3.05 -4.49 -10.24
N CYS A 335 -3.41 -4.73 -11.50
CA CYS A 335 -4.73 -4.35 -12.03
C CYS A 335 -5.23 -5.33 -13.10
N ARG A 336 -6.56 -5.52 -13.18
CA ARG A 336 -7.24 -6.34 -14.20
C ARG A 336 -8.53 -5.66 -14.67
N THR A 337 -8.89 -5.83 -15.93
CA THR A 337 -10.23 -5.49 -16.43
C THR A 337 -11.27 -6.48 -15.92
N VAL A 338 -12.45 -5.99 -15.57
CA VAL A 338 -13.60 -6.78 -15.11
C VAL A 338 -14.81 -6.44 -15.98
N THR A 339 -15.49 -7.44 -16.51
CA THR A 339 -16.75 -7.29 -17.23
C THR A 339 -17.90 -7.76 -16.35
N ASN A 340 -18.89 -6.90 -16.10
CA ASN A 340 -20.18 -7.29 -15.51
C ASN A 340 -21.21 -7.51 -16.62
N PHE A 341 -22.09 -8.51 -16.50
CA PHE A 341 -23.23 -8.70 -17.42
C PHE A 341 -24.54 -8.41 -16.68
N SER A 342 -25.47 -7.71 -17.35
CA SER A 342 -26.56 -7.01 -16.69
C SER A 342 -26.04 -6.06 -15.58
N SER A 343 -25.28 -5.03 -15.98
CA SER A 343 -24.89 -3.95 -15.05
C SER A 343 -26.07 -3.00 -14.90
N ALA A 344 -26.47 -2.72 -13.66
CA ALA A 344 -27.41 -1.64 -13.40
C ALA A 344 -26.69 -0.28 -13.50
N HIS A 345 -27.37 0.73 -14.02
CA HIS A 345 -26.94 2.12 -13.96
C HIS A 345 -27.97 2.90 -13.13
N ASP A 346 -27.83 2.83 -11.80
CA ASP A 346 -28.62 3.58 -10.81
C ASP A 346 -28.25 5.06 -10.89
N THR A 347 -29.25 5.91 -11.15
CA THR A 347 -29.09 7.36 -11.36
C THR A 347 -29.48 8.22 -10.14
N ASP A 348 -29.92 7.63 -9.03
CA ASP A 348 -30.34 8.37 -7.82
C ASP A 348 -29.89 7.77 -6.47
N VAL A 349 -28.97 6.82 -6.51
CA VAL A 349 -28.37 6.12 -5.34
C VAL A 349 -29.45 5.46 -4.48
N SER A 350 -30.51 4.97 -5.13
CA SER A 350 -31.58 4.23 -4.45
C SER A 350 -31.20 2.80 -4.12
N LEU A 351 -30.18 2.25 -4.80
CA LEU A 351 -29.77 0.85 -4.72
C LEU A 351 -30.88 -0.11 -5.21
N THR A 352 -31.72 0.43 -6.09
CA THR A 352 -32.79 -0.22 -6.85
C THR A 352 -32.63 0.17 -8.32
N THR A 353 -33.46 -0.40 -9.20
CA THR A 353 -33.54 0.04 -10.60
C THR A 353 -35.01 0.16 -10.95
N ASP A 354 -35.51 1.38 -11.05
CA ASP A 354 -36.95 1.64 -11.05
C ASP A 354 -37.53 1.67 -12.47
N VAL A 355 -38.71 1.07 -12.63
CA VAL A 355 -39.50 1.13 -13.85
C VAL A 355 -40.90 1.62 -13.52
N TYR A 356 -41.14 2.89 -13.84
CA TYR A 356 -42.43 3.55 -13.75
C TYR A 356 -43.27 3.25 -14.99
N LEU A 357 -44.49 2.79 -14.75
CA LEU A 357 -45.52 2.49 -15.74
C LEU A 357 -46.76 3.36 -15.48
N ASP A 358 -47.53 3.62 -16.54
CA ASP A 358 -48.80 4.33 -16.46
C ASP A 358 -49.95 3.44 -15.93
N GLU A 359 -51.16 4.01 -15.90
CA GLU A 359 -52.39 3.33 -15.50
C GLU A 359 -52.72 2.09 -16.37
N ASN A 360 -52.17 1.98 -17.58
CA ASN A 360 -52.37 0.90 -18.55
C ASN A 360 -51.22 -0.13 -18.57
N LEU A 361 -50.16 0.07 -17.77
CA LEU A 361 -48.87 -0.65 -17.76
C LEU A 361 -47.90 -0.29 -18.91
N ASP A 362 -48.11 0.82 -19.62
CA ASP A 362 -47.16 1.33 -20.62
C ASP A 362 -46.02 2.13 -19.93
N PRO A 363 -44.75 2.03 -20.40
CA PRO A 363 -43.62 2.73 -19.77
C PRO A 363 -43.70 4.26 -19.79
N LEU A 364 -43.33 4.89 -18.67
CA LEU A 364 -43.23 6.34 -18.53
C LEU A 364 -41.79 6.81 -18.77
N ASP A 365 -41.39 6.94 -20.04
CA ASP A 365 -40.02 7.29 -20.48
C ASP A 365 -39.39 8.49 -19.74
N HIS A 366 -40.18 9.47 -19.31
CA HIS A 366 -39.71 10.66 -18.60
C HIS A 366 -39.42 10.46 -17.10
N LEU A 367 -39.68 9.26 -16.57
CA LEU A 367 -39.35 8.84 -15.20
C LEU A 367 -38.35 7.66 -15.18
N ASN A 368 -38.14 6.99 -16.31
CA ASN A 368 -37.29 5.81 -16.43
C ASN A 368 -35.87 6.21 -16.87
N THR A 369 -35.13 6.86 -15.96
CA THR A 369 -33.74 7.30 -16.20
C THR A 369 -32.71 6.19 -15.99
N ASP A 370 -32.98 5.25 -15.07
CA ASP A 370 -32.12 4.09 -14.84
C ASP A 370 -32.07 3.18 -16.08
N SER A 371 -30.94 2.51 -16.30
CA SER A 371 -30.78 1.58 -17.41
C SER A 371 -30.04 0.31 -17.01
N VAL A 372 -30.31 -0.79 -17.71
CA VAL A 372 -29.57 -2.06 -17.54
C VAL A 372 -28.70 -2.30 -18.76
N TRP A 373 -27.39 -2.24 -18.56
CA TRP A 373 -26.39 -2.42 -19.61
C TRP A 373 -26.15 -3.92 -19.82
N ASN A 374 -26.26 -4.38 -21.08
CA ASN A 374 -26.02 -5.78 -21.46
C ASN A 374 -24.69 -6.31 -20.89
N PHE A 375 -23.67 -5.46 -20.93
CA PHE A 375 -22.44 -5.59 -20.15
C PHE A 375 -21.87 -4.20 -19.84
N HIS A 376 -21.11 -4.10 -18.76
CA HIS A 376 -20.24 -2.96 -18.43
C HIS A 376 -18.82 -3.45 -18.16
N VAL A 377 -17.82 -2.57 -18.22
CA VAL A 377 -16.40 -2.92 -18.02
C VAL A 377 -15.67 -1.86 -17.20
N TRP A 378 -15.13 -2.27 -16.06
CA TRP A 378 -14.33 -1.44 -15.14
C TRP A 378 -13.01 -2.14 -14.78
N ASN A 379 -12.34 -1.66 -13.73
CA ASN A 379 -11.06 -2.19 -13.25
C ASN A 379 -11.13 -2.70 -11.81
N ASP A 380 -10.54 -3.86 -11.59
CA ASP A 380 -10.11 -4.32 -10.27
C ASP A 380 -8.64 -3.92 -10.10
N CYS A 381 -8.30 -3.20 -9.03
CA CYS A 381 -6.90 -2.90 -8.66
C CYS A 381 -6.59 -3.35 -7.22
N TRP A 382 -5.38 -3.82 -6.98
CA TRP A 382 -5.00 -4.46 -5.72
C TRP A 382 -4.24 -3.51 -4.81
N MET A 383 -4.75 -3.29 -3.60
CA MET A 383 -4.08 -2.51 -2.55
C MET A 383 -4.62 -2.79 -1.14
N ALA A 384 -3.78 -2.52 -0.14
CA ALA A 384 -4.20 -2.34 1.25
C ALA A 384 -5.09 -1.08 1.39
N ARG A 385 -5.98 -1.08 2.38
CA ARG A 385 -6.88 0.04 2.69
C ARG A 385 -6.71 0.51 4.15
N PRO A 386 -5.57 1.14 4.50
CA PRO A 386 -5.32 1.66 5.85
C PRO A 386 -6.21 2.86 6.22
N ASP A 387 -6.97 3.38 5.24
CA ASP A 387 -7.99 4.42 5.38
C ASP A 387 -9.39 3.87 5.73
N LEU A 388 -9.53 2.55 5.86
CA LEU A 388 -10.76 1.81 6.18
C LEU A 388 -10.52 0.85 7.36
N PRO A 389 -11.57 0.22 7.93
CA PRO A 389 -11.42 -0.89 8.86
C PRO A 389 -10.61 -2.06 8.25
N PRO A 390 -9.86 -2.83 9.06
CA PRO A 390 -9.18 -4.05 8.61
C PRO A 390 -10.14 -5.02 7.93
N GLY A 391 -9.67 -5.71 6.89
CA GLY A 391 -10.46 -6.63 6.07
C GLY A 391 -10.93 -6.04 4.73
N MET A 392 -10.81 -4.72 4.54
CA MET A 392 -11.22 -4.04 3.31
C MET A 392 -10.12 -3.94 2.23
N GLY A 393 -8.90 -4.40 2.53
CA GLY A 393 -7.80 -4.48 1.57
C GLY A 393 -7.91 -5.66 0.60
N GLY A 394 -7.17 -5.57 -0.50
CA GLY A 394 -7.19 -6.53 -1.62
C GLY A 394 -7.71 -5.85 -2.88
N TRP A 395 -8.51 -6.57 -3.68
CA TRP A 395 -9.16 -6.01 -4.86
C TRP A 395 -10.13 -4.88 -4.51
N GLN A 396 -9.98 -3.75 -5.21
CA GLN A 396 -10.84 -2.59 -5.18
C GLN A 396 -11.38 -2.33 -6.59
N ALA A 397 -12.69 -2.09 -6.71
CA ALA A 397 -13.32 -1.67 -7.95
C ALA A 397 -13.06 -0.17 -8.20
N VAL A 398 -12.68 0.15 -9.44
CA VAL A 398 -12.42 1.50 -9.94
C VAL A 398 -13.00 1.58 -11.35
N ASP A 399 -13.85 2.56 -11.62
CA ASP A 399 -14.32 2.85 -12.97
C ASP A 399 -13.97 4.28 -13.37
N ALA A 400 -13.51 4.41 -14.61
CA ALA A 400 -13.20 5.66 -15.29
C ALA A 400 -14.25 6.05 -16.32
N THR A 401 -15.30 5.24 -16.52
CA THR A 401 -16.44 5.59 -17.36
C THR A 401 -17.23 6.73 -16.70
N PRO A 402 -17.47 7.86 -17.38
CA PRO A 402 -18.22 8.96 -16.79
C PRO A 402 -19.72 8.59 -16.75
N GLN A 403 -20.14 8.03 -15.63
CA GLN A 403 -21.53 7.66 -15.30
C GLN A 403 -22.10 8.67 -14.30
N GLU A 404 -21.64 8.59 -13.04
CA GLU A 404 -22.04 9.50 -11.96
C GLU A 404 -20.86 10.32 -11.40
N THR A 405 -21.18 11.42 -10.70
CA THR A 405 -20.14 12.28 -10.08
C THR A 405 -19.88 11.89 -8.62
N SER A 406 -18.62 11.65 -8.27
CA SER A 406 -18.20 11.49 -6.88
C SER A 406 -17.60 12.80 -6.38
N GLN A 407 -18.29 13.43 -5.42
CA GLN A 407 -17.93 14.75 -4.85
C GLN A 407 -17.88 15.90 -5.88
N GLY A 408 -18.58 15.75 -7.02
CA GLY A 408 -18.65 16.75 -8.09
C GLY A 408 -17.65 16.57 -9.24
N THR A 409 -16.95 15.43 -9.31
CA THR A 409 -16.07 15.05 -10.43
C THR A 409 -16.47 13.67 -10.96
N PHE A 410 -16.46 13.46 -12.28
CA PHE A 410 -16.73 12.16 -12.91
C PHE A 410 -15.57 11.17 -12.66
N CYS A 411 -15.62 10.47 -11.53
CA CYS A 411 -14.69 9.42 -11.13
C CYS A 411 -15.37 8.44 -10.16
N CYS A 412 -15.01 7.15 -10.22
CA CYS A 412 -15.53 6.15 -9.30
C CYS A 412 -14.40 5.36 -8.62
N GLY A 413 -14.54 5.14 -7.30
CA GLY A 413 -13.69 4.29 -6.49
C GLY A 413 -12.42 4.96 -5.92
N PRO A 414 -11.50 4.19 -5.34
CA PRO A 414 -11.56 2.73 -5.15
C PRO A 414 -12.59 2.27 -4.10
N ALA A 415 -13.51 1.40 -4.53
CA ALA A 415 -14.52 0.74 -3.71
C ALA A 415 -14.04 -0.67 -3.32
N SER A 416 -14.06 -1.04 -2.03
CA SER A 416 -13.59 -2.37 -1.61
C SER A 416 -14.58 -3.46 -2.02
N LEU A 417 -14.12 -4.52 -2.71
CA LEU A 417 -14.98 -5.65 -3.05
C LEU A 417 -15.53 -6.35 -1.80
N MET A 418 -14.81 -6.33 -0.68
CA MET A 418 -15.32 -6.85 0.60
C MET A 418 -16.44 -5.99 1.18
N ALA A 419 -16.38 -4.67 1.00
CA ALA A 419 -17.46 -3.76 1.41
C ALA A 419 -18.70 -3.95 0.51
N ILE A 420 -18.50 -3.99 -0.82
CA ILE A 420 -19.57 -4.24 -1.80
C ILE A 420 -20.26 -5.58 -1.49
N ARG A 421 -19.51 -6.68 -1.37
CA ARG A 421 -20.05 -8.01 -1.09
C ARG A 421 -20.98 -8.09 0.12
N ASN A 422 -20.69 -7.31 1.16
CA ASN A 422 -21.41 -7.35 2.43
C ASN A 422 -22.37 -6.16 2.62
N GLY A 423 -22.61 -5.36 1.58
CA GLY A 423 -23.55 -4.23 1.64
C GLY A 423 -23.07 -3.04 2.48
N GLN A 424 -21.77 -2.95 2.76
CA GLN A 424 -21.18 -1.91 3.63
C GLN A 424 -20.94 -0.61 2.86
N VAL A 425 -21.97 -0.14 2.15
CA VAL A 425 -21.91 0.94 1.15
C VAL A 425 -21.56 2.32 1.73
N TYR A 426 -21.68 2.48 3.05
CA TYR A 426 -21.24 3.65 3.81
C TYR A 426 -19.70 3.81 3.85
N LEU A 427 -18.93 2.79 3.43
CA LEU A 427 -17.47 2.85 3.35
C LEU A 427 -17.01 3.48 2.03
N LYS A 428 -16.04 4.41 2.12
CA LYS A 428 -15.47 5.10 0.95
C LYS A 428 -14.53 4.20 0.13
N HIS A 429 -14.40 4.37 -1.18
CA HIS A 429 -15.04 5.38 -2.03
C HIS A 429 -16.13 4.74 -2.88
N ASP A 430 -17.26 5.44 -3.05
CA ASP A 430 -18.29 5.16 -4.07
C ASP A 430 -18.94 3.76 -4.03
N SER A 431 -18.77 3.05 -2.91
CA SER A 431 -19.26 1.67 -2.71
C SER A 431 -20.77 1.52 -2.91
N ALA A 432 -21.56 2.57 -2.72
CA ALA A 432 -23.00 2.57 -3.01
C ALA A 432 -23.29 2.38 -4.51
N PHE A 433 -22.63 3.18 -5.37
CA PHE A 433 -22.79 3.10 -6.82
C PHE A 433 -22.36 1.73 -7.36
N VAL A 434 -21.16 1.28 -6.99
CA VAL A 434 -20.65 -0.04 -7.43
C VAL A 434 -21.47 -1.20 -6.84
N PHE A 435 -22.14 -1.00 -5.70
CA PHE A 435 -23.09 -2.00 -5.18
C PHE A 435 -24.34 -2.09 -6.06
N ALA A 436 -24.94 -0.97 -6.46
CA ALA A 436 -26.11 -0.96 -7.32
C ALA A 436 -25.85 -1.72 -8.63
N GLU A 437 -24.72 -1.44 -9.29
CA GLU A 437 -24.29 -2.10 -10.54
C GLU A 437 -24.38 -3.63 -10.54
N VAL A 438 -24.13 -4.26 -9.38
CA VAL A 438 -24.07 -5.73 -9.23
C VAL A 438 -25.23 -6.32 -8.42
N ASN A 439 -25.96 -5.53 -7.64
CA ASN A 439 -26.90 -6.04 -6.63
C ASN A 439 -28.25 -5.30 -6.53
N SER A 440 -28.59 -4.33 -7.41
CA SER A 440 -29.91 -3.68 -7.33
C SER A 440 -31.05 -4.67 -7.64
N ASP A 441 -32.11 -4.65 -6.81
CA ASP A 441 -33.39 -5.25 -7.19
C ASP A 441 -34.07 -4.29 -8.20
N LYS A 442 -34.64 -4.82 -9.29
CA LYS A 442 -35.42 -4.02 -10.24
C LYS A 442 -36.88 -3.96 -9.80
N ILE A 443 -37.41 -2.76 -9.60
CA ILE A 443 -38.74 -2.54 -9.02
C ILE A 443 -39.67 -1.93 -10.07
N TYR A 444 -40.91 -2.43 -10.15
CA TYR A 444 -41.92 -1.90 -11.07
C TYR A 444 -42.99 -1.15 -10.29
N TRP A 445 -43.21 0.11 -10.67
CA TRP A 445 -44.14 1.05 -10.05
C TRP A 445 -45.24 1.40 -11.04
N GLN A 446 -46.50 1.10 -10.72
CA GLN A 446 -47.64 1.50 -11.54
C GLN A 446 -48.25 2.80 -11.01
N ARG A 447 -48.59 3.72 -11.91
CA ARG A 447 -49.36 4.92 -11.55
C ARG A 447 -50.79 4.54 -11.12
N ASN A 448 -51.19 5.04 -9.97
CA ASN A 448 -52.55 4.98 -9.44
C ASN A 448 -53.41 6.10 -10.06
N THR A 449 -54.74 5.93 -10.07
CA THR A 449 -55.68 6.91 -10.66
C THR A 449 -55.75 8.28 -9.95
N ASP A 450 -55.05 8.44 -8.83
CA ASP A 450 -54.88 9.72 -8.12
C ASP A 450 -53.53 10.42 -8.42
N GLY A 451 -52.70 9.81 -9.27
CA GLY A 451 -51.36 10.30 -9.63
C GLY A 451 -50.23 9.83 -8.72
N THR A 452 -50.51 9.06 -7.66
CA THR A 452 -49.48 8.38 -6.85
C THR A 452 -48.96 7.12 -7.54
N PHE A 453 -47.99 6.42 -6.96
CA PHE A 453 -47.44 5.17 -7.49
C PHE A 453 -47.52 4.02 -6.47
N SER A 454 -47.82 2.82 -6.95
CA SER A 454 -47.80 1.57 -6.19
C SER A 454 -46.75 0.62 -6.74
N GLN A 455 -45.98 -0.03 -5.86
CA GLN A 455 -45.14 -1.16 -6.28
C GLN A 455 -46.02 -2.34 -6.71
N ILE A 456 -45.82 -2.84 -7.93
CA ILE A 456 -46.56 -3.99 -8.47
C ILE A 456 -45.70 -5.24 -8.68
N HIS A 457 -44.38 -5.09 -8.83
CA HIS A 457 -43.45 -6.21 -9.02
C HIS A 457 -42.03 -5.88 -8.56
N SER A 458 -41.22 -6.93 -8.34
CA SER A 458 -39.78 -6.81 -8.04
C SER A 458 -38.99 -8.01 -8.59
N GLU A 459 -37.99 -7.76 -9.41
CA GLU A 459 -37.05 -8.78 -9.92
C GLU A 459 -35.72 -8.68 -9.16
N LYS A 460 -35.48 -9.63 -8.25
CA LYS A 460 -34.37 -9.58 -7.26
C LYS A 460 -33.08 -10.29 -7.69
N LYS A 461 -33.00 -10.76 -8.94
CA LYS A 461 -31.99 -11.74 -9.41
C LYS A 461 -31.52 -11.51 -10.84
N ILE A 462 -31.45 -10.24 -11.28
CA ILE A 462 -31.22 -9.91 -12.70
C ILE A 462 -29.96 -9.08 -12.97
N MET A 463 -29.31 -8.55 -11.93
CA MET A 463 -28.09 -7.73 -12.03
C MET A 463 -26.86 -8.53 -11.57
N GLY A 464 -25.67 -8.11 -12.02
CA GLY A 464 -24.42 -8.66 -11.50
C GLY A 464 -24.14 -10.10 -11.90
N HIS A 465 -24.32 -10.45 -13.18
CA HIS A 465 -24.18 -11.82 -13.67
C HIS A 465 -22.80 -12.07 -14.30
N PHE A 466 -22.26 -13.28 -14.07
CA PHE A 466 -21.01 -13.78 -14.65
C PHE A 466 -19.89 -12.74 -14.68
N ILE A 467 -19.68 -12.02 -13.56
CA ILE A 467 -18.68 -10.96 -13.44
C ILE A 467 -17.32 -11.60 -13.73
N SER A 468 -16.71 -11.22 -14.85
CA SER A 468 -15.67 -12.01 -15.51
C SER A 468 -14.38 -11.23 -15.69
N THR A 469 -13.25 -11.91 -15.51
CA THR A 469 -11.91 -11.40 -15.81
C THR A 469 -11.06 -12.49 -16.46
N LYS A 470 -9.90 -12.14 -17.02
CA LYS A 470 -8.96 -13.10 -17.60
C LYS A 470 -8.34 -13.95 -16.48
N ALA A 471 -8.26 -15.26 -16.68
CA ALA A 471 -7.62 -16.17 -15.74
C ALA A 471 -6.09 -15.96 -15.67
N VAL A 472 -5.50 -16.22 -14.51
CA VAL A 472 -4.06 -16.16 -14.28
C VAL A 472 -3.35 -17.18 -15.17
N GLY A 473 -2.35 -16.72 -15.93
CA GLY A 473 -1.49 -17.59 -16.75
C GLY A 473 -2.18 -18.26 -17.96
N SER A 474 -3.43 -17.91 -18.28
CA SER A 474 -4.15 -18.45 -19.43
C SER A 474 -5.11 -17.42 -20.04
N ASN A 475 -5.67 -17.71 -21.22
CA ASN A 475 -6.65 -16.83 -21.89
C ASN A 475 -8.11 -17.22 -21.60
N GLU A 476 -8.32 -18.15 -20.66
CA GLU A 476 -9.65 -18.59 -20.25
C GLU A 476 -10.35 -17.58 -19.35
N ARG A 477 -11.68 -17.65 -19.31
CA ARG A 477 -12.52 -16.78 -18.48
C ARG A 477 -12.54 -17.26 -17.03
N ASN A 478 -12.20 -16.38 -16.09
CA ASN A 478 -12.40 -16.58 -14.67
C ASN A 478 -13.68 -15.87 -14.20
N ASP A 479 -14.56 -16.57 -13.48
CA ASP A 479 -15.79 -16.02 -12.93
C ASP A 479 -15.58 -15.57 -11.47
N ILE A 480 -15.59 -14.26 -11.28
CA ILE A 480 -15.36 -13.57 -10.01
C ILE A 480 -16.65 -12.97 -9.43
N THR A 481 -17.84 -13.36 -9.91
CA THR A 481 -19.14 -12.94 -9.34
C THR A 481 -19.18 -13.17 -7.83
N HIS A 482 -18.60 -14.31 -7.40
CA HIS A 482 -18.47 -14.72 -6.01
C HIS A 482 -17.56 -13.84 -5.15
N LEU A 483 -16.88 -12.83 -5.71
CA LEU A 483 -16.14 -11.80 -4.95
C LEU A 483 -17.01 -10.56 -4.69
N TYR A 484 -17.89 -10.21 -5.62
CA TYR A 484 -18.76 -9.02 -5.58
C TYR A 484 -20.07 -9.23 -4.83
N LYS A 485 -20.60 -10.45 -4.80
CA LYS A 485 -21.88 -10.77 -4.16
C LYS A 485 -21.90 -12.19 -3.58
N HIS A 486 -22.83 -12.41 -2.66
CA HIS A 486 -23.16 -13.75 -2.17
C HIS A 486 -24.10 -14.47 -3.14
N PRO A 487 -24.27 -15.81 -3.08
CA PRO A 487 -25.06 -16.53 -4.07
C PRO A 487 -26.55 -16.15 -4.06
N GLU A 488 -27.12 -16.06 -5.26
CA GLU A 488 -28.49 -15.60 -5.52
C GLU A 488 -29.59 -16.38 -4.78
N GLY A 489 -30.29 -15.74 -3.83
CA GLY A 489 -31.29 -16.35 -2.95
C GLY A 489 -30.73 -16.97 -1.68
N THR A 490 -29.55 -16.57 -1.25
CA THR A 490 -29.04 -16.86 0.10
C THR A 490 -29.47 -15.78 1.08
N GLU A 491 -29.54 -16.12 2.37
CA GLU A 491 -29.86 -15.13 3.41
C GLU A 491 -28.74 -14.07 3.51
N GLU A 492 -27.49 -14.47 3.23
CA GLU A 492 -26.33 -13.58 3.17
C GLU A 492 -26.40 -12.57 2.03
N GLU A 493 -26.89 -12.96 0.85
CA GLU A 493 -27.20 -12.03 -0.25
C GLU A 493 -28.25 -11.01 0.19
N ARG A 494 -29.33 -11.48 0.81
CA ARG A 494 -30.45 -10.59 1.15
C ARG A 494 -30.15 -9.66 2.32
N ILE A 495 -29.41 -10.13 3.32
CA ILE A 495 -28.83 -9.28 4.36
C ILE A 495 -27.90 -8.22 3.77
N ALA A 496 -27.08 -8.54 2.77
CA ALA A 496 -26.19 -7.55 2.14
C ALA A 496 -26.98 -6.45 1.42
N VAL A 497 -27.99 -6.79 0.60
CA VAL A 497 -28.83 -5.79 -0.09
C VAL A 497 -29.62 -4.93 0.89
N GLU A 498 -30.28 -5.52 1.88
CA GLU A 498 -31.02 -4.73 2.89
C GLU A 498 -30.09 -3.87 3.76
N SER A 499 -28.88 -4.35 4.06
CA SER A 499 -27.86 -3.54 4.75
C SER A 499 -27.40 -2.36 3.89
N ALA A 500 -27.29 -2.54 2.57
CA ALA A 500 -26.93 -1.48 1.65
C ALA A 500 -28.06 -0.43 1.53
N CYS A 501 -29.29 -0.88 1.26
CA CYS A 501 -30.46 -0.02 1.03
C CYS A 501 -30.85 0.82 2.26
N ARG A 502 -30.50 0.39 3.48
CA ARG A 502 -30.57 1.22 4.71
C ARG A 502 -29.74 2.51 4.67
N TYR A 503 -28.76 2.60 3.77
CA TYR A 503 -27.94 3.79 3.53
C TYR A 503 -28.19 4.42 2.15
N GLY A 504 -29.12 3.87 1.34
CA GLY A 504 -29.54 4.42 0.04
C GLY A 504 -30.68 5.43 0.17
N THR A 505 -31.02 6.10 -0.93
CA THR A 505 -32.06 7.16 -0.93
C THR A 505 -33.49 6.64 -0.79
N LYS A 506 -33.74 5.36 -1.15
CA LYS A 506 -35.06 4.70 -1.09
C LYS A 506 -35.12 3.55 -0.09
N ALA A 507 -34.64 3.76 1.14
CA ALA A 507 -34.64 2.74 2.19
C ALA A 507 -36.02 2.09 2.45
N GLU A 508 -37.12 2.83 2.22
CA GLU A 508 -38.51 2.35 2.35
C GLU A 508 -38.98 1.39 1.25
N ALA A 509 -38.22 1.21 0.15
CA ALA A 509 -38.53 0.24 -0.91
C ALA A 509 -38.34 -1.22 -0.47
N TYR A 510 -37.73 -1.44 0.70
CA TYR A 510 -37.60 -2.72 1.36
C TYR A 510 -38.36 -2.71 2.68
N SER A 511 -38.81 -3.88 3.15
CA SER A 511 -39.59 -3.98 4.38
C SER A 511 -38.76 -3.63 5.61
N SER A 512 -38.84 -2.37 6.05
CA SER A 512 -38.30 -1.89 7.32
C SER A 512 -38.71 -2.80 8.48
N PRO A 513 -37.81 -3.06 9.44
CA PRO A 513 -38.11 -3.95 10.56
C PRO A 513 -39.20 -3.37 11.45
N THR A 514 -40.07 -4.23 12.00
CA THR A 514 -41.18 -3.79 12.86
C THR A 514 -40.72 -3.31 14.24
N ALA A 515 -39.52 -3.73 14.67
CA ALA A 515 -38.78 -3.17 15.80
C ALA A 515 -37.28 -3.46 15.65
N GLU A 516 -36.44 -2.52 16.11
CA GLU A 516 -34.99 -2.72 16.24
C GLU A 516 -34.62 -2.91 17.72
N ASP A 517 -35.04 -4.06 18.27
CA ASP A 517 -34.91 -4.37 19.70
C ASP A 517 -33.77 -5.33 20.05
N VAL A 518 -33.07 -5.91 19.07
CA VAL A 518 -31.90 -6.77 19.27
C VAL A 518 -30.61 -6.03 18.93
N SER A 519 -29.58 -6.16 19.76
CA SER A 519 -28.20 -5.75 19.47
C SER A 519 -27.24 -6.92 19.53
N ILE A 520 -26.21 -6.92 18.68
CA ILE A 520 -25.12 -7.92 18.65
C ILE A 520 -23.79 -7.29 19.04
N GLU A 521 -23.05 -7.95 19.93
CA GLU A 521 -21.71 -7.56 20.37
C GLU A 521 -20.79 -8.79 20.36
N VAL A 522 -19.53 -8.63 19.96
CA VAL A 522 -18.51 -9.69 20.02
C VAL A 522 -17.46 -9.30 21.06
N THR A 523 -17.23 -10.20 22.00
CA THR A 523 -16.26 -10.02 23.09
C THR A 523 -15.27 -11.20 23.13
N MET A 524 -14.10 -10.96 23.75
CA MET A 524 -12.99 -11.90 23.80
C MET A 524 -12.32 -11.79 25.17
N ASP A 525 -12.26 -12.90 25.90
CA ASP A 525 -11.84 -12.87 27.31
C ASP A 525 -10.32 -12.72 27.52
N GLY A 526 -9.97 -12.08 28.64
CA GLY A 526 -8.61 -12.01 29.15
C GLY A 526 -7.64 -11.27 28.23
N ILE A 527 -6.68 -12.00 27.65
CA ILE A 527 -5.57 -11.45 26.87
C ILE A 527 -5.58 -11.87 25.39
N GLY A 528 -6.68 -12.48 24.93
CA GLY A 528 -6.84 -13.04 23.59
C GLY A 528 -6.24 -14.45 23.41
N PRO A 529 -6.60 -15.14 22.31
CA PRO A 529 -6.18 -16.51 22.02
C PRO A 529 -4.68 -16.62 21.74
N GLN A 530 -4.13 -17.82 21.93
CA GLN A 530 -2.71 -18.11 21.67
C GLN A 530 -2.52 -19.03 20.46
N MET A 531 -1.48 -18.74 19.68
CA MET A 531 -1.05 -19.50 18.52
C MET A 531 -0.75 -20.96 18.89
N GLY A 532 -1.54 -21.94 18.43
CA GLY A 532 -1.41 -23.36 18.80
C GLY A 532 -2.41 -23.86 19.87
N GLY A 533 -3.30 -22.98 20.33
CA GLY A 533 -4.52 -23.31 21.06
C GLY A 533 -5.75 -22.76 20.35
N ASP A 534 -6.94 -23.11 20.84
CA ASP A 534 -8.21 -22.75 20.22
C ASP A 534 -8.60 -21.28 20.48
N ALA A 535 -9.48 -20.74 19.65
CA ALA A 535 -9.94 -19.35 19.74
C ALA A 535 -11.43 -19.29 20.09
N ASN A 536 -11.73 -18.89 21.32
CA ASN A 536 -13.08 -18.75 21.84
C ASN A 536 -13.51 -17.28 21.78
N LEU A 537 -14.68 -17.01 21.20
CA LEU A 537 -15.26 -15.68 21.06
C LEU A 537 -16.71 -15.69 21.54
N THR A 538 -17.06 -14.72 22.38
CA THR A 538 -18.38 -14.65 23.03
C THR A 538 -19.27 -13.70 22.25
N ILE A 539 -20.29 -14.26 21.58
CA ILE A 539 -21.23 -13.51 20.74
C ILE A 539 -22.47 -13.19 21.58
N SER A 540 -22.51 -11.97 22.10
CA SER A 540 -23.59 -11.48 22.96
C SER A 540 -24.73 -10.92 22.10
N LEU A 541 -25.83 -11.67 22.01
CA LEU A 541 -27.11 -11.16 21.52
C LEU A 541 -27.94 -10.66 22.70
N LYS A 542 -28.34 -9.38 22.64
CA LYS A 542 -29.13 -8.72 23.69
C LYS A 542 -30.46 -8.25 23.12
N ASN A 543 -31.56 -8.84 23.58
CA ASN A 543 -32.92 -8.36 23.36
C ASN A 543 -33.24 -7.27 24.39
N SER A 544 -33.86 -6.17 23.94
CA SER A 544 -34.33 -5.05 24.77
C SER A 544 -35.86 -4.96 24.87
N SER A 545 -36.59 -5.78 24.11
CA SER A 545 -38.05 -5.90 24.18
C SER A 545 -38.53 -6.81 25.31
N SER A 546 -39.84 -6.81 25.55
CA SER A 546 -40.52 -7.79 26.41
C SER A 546 -40.97 -9.06 25.68
N GLU A 547 -40.66 -9.20 24.39
CA GLU A 547 -41.12 -10.30 23.55
C GLU A 547 -40.01 -11.33 23.28
N ALA A 548 -40.40 -12.55 22.91
CA ALA A 548 -39.45 -13.54 22.42
C ALA A 548 -38.91 -13.14 21.03
N ARG A 549 -37.65 -13.48 20.78
CA ARG A 549 -36.91 -13.20 19.54
C ARG A 549 -36.03 -14.39 19.17
N THR A 550 -35.89 -14.65 17.87
CA THR A 550 -35.10 -15.72 17.29
C THR A 550 -34.23 -15.16 16.17
N VAL A 551 -32.91 -15.31 16.27
CA VAL A 551 -31.96 -14.82 15.25
C VAL A 551 -31.49 -15.99 14.40
N VAL A 552 -31.58 -15.85 13.07
CA VAL A 552 -30.77 -16.67 12.15
C VAL A 552 -29.42 -15.98 12.05
N LEU A 553 -28.37 -16.53 12.65
CA LEU A 553 -27.03 -15.95 12.66
C LEU A 553 -26.11 -16.74 11.73
N HIS A 554 -25.44 -16.03 10.82
CA HIS A 554 -24.38 -16.51 9.97
C HIS A 554 -23.05 -15.95 10.47
N SER A 555 -22.02 -16.78 10.46
CA SER A 555 -20.65 -16.38 10.80
C SER A 555 -19.68 -16.74 9.68
N GLN A 556 -18.64 -15.93 9.50
CA GLN A 556 -17.53 -16.22 8.61
C GLN A 556 -16.22 -15.77 9.27
N VAL A 557 -15.27 -16.68 9.43
CA VAL A 557 -13.90 -16.34 9.88
C VAL A 557 -12.97 -16.33 8.68
N ALA A 558 -12.15 -15.29 8.57
CA ALA A 558 -11.15 -15.12 7.52
C ALA A 558 -9.76 -14.84 8.10
N VAL A 559 -8.71 -15.31 7.42
CA VAL A 559 -7.31 -14.88 7.67
C VAL A 559 -7.03 -13.60 6.87
N MET A 560 -6.30 -12.68 7.49
CA MET A 560 -5.85 -11.44 6.87
C MET A 560 -4.34 -11.29 6.97
N TYR A 561 -3.75 -10.61 5.99
CA TYR A 561 -2.44 -9.98 6.15
C TYR A 561 -2.53 -8.81 7.15
N TYR A 562 -1.41 -8.46 7.80
CA TYR A 562 -1.35 -7.33 8.75
C TYR A 562 -1.76 -5.98 8.12
N THR A 563 -1.64 -5.86 6.80
CA THR A 563 -2.12 -4.76 5.95
C THR A 563 -3.64 -4.66 5.83
N GLY A 564 -4.40 -5.56 6.48
CA GLY A 564 -5.86 -5.63 6.40
C GLY A 564 -6.39 -6.20 5.09
N VAL A 565 -5.55 -6.86 4.30
CA VAL A 565 -5.90 -7.55 3.05
C VAL A 565 -6.42 -8.96 3.35
N HIS A 566 -7.57 -9.33 2.79
CA HIS A 566 -8.11 -10.69 2.90
C HIS A 566 -7.21 -11.71 2.19
N LYS A 567 -6.84 -12.79 2.88
CA LYS A 567 -6.11 -13.93 2.29
C LYS A 567 -7.04 -15.09 1.95
N SER A 568 -7.77 -15.59 2.94
CA SER A 568 -8.58 -16.79 2.80
C SER A 568 -9.71 -16.84 3.83
N THR A 569 -10.74 -17.65 3.55
CA THR A 569 -11.82 -17.95 4.49
C THR A 569 -11.55 -19.27 5.19
N VAL A 570 -11.52 -19.23 6.52
CA VAL A 570 -11.29 -20.38 7.41
C VAL A 570 -12.54 -21.25 7.46
N ARG A 571 -13.67 -20.65 7.88
CA ARG A 571 -14.88 -21.36 8.29
C ARG A 571 -16.10 -20.47 8.09
N LYS A 572 -17.25 -21.10 7.86
CA LYS A 572 -18.57 -20.47 7.82
C LYS A 572 -19.58 -21.34 8.57
N ASP A 573 -20.28 -20.77 9.54
CA ASP A 573 -21.36 -21.45 10.26
C ASP A 573 -22.70 -20.72 10.05
N LYS A 574 -23.81 -21.45 10.22
CA LYS A 574 -25.17 -20.90 10.29
C LYS A 574 -25.91 -21.53 11.45
N THR A 575 -26.44 -20.70 12.35
CA THR A 575 -27.05 -21.12 13.62
C THR A 575 -28.34 -20.37 13.88
N ASP A 576 -29.41 -21.11 14.19
CA ASP A 576 -30.66 -20.54 14.69
C ASP A 576 -30.57 -20.37 16.22
N VAL A 577 -30.63 -19.12 16.71
CA VAL A 577 -30.46 -18.77 18.12
C VAL A 577 -31.73 -18.10 18.65
N ALA A 578 -32.51 -18.80 19.47
CA ALA A 578 -33.49 -18.15 20.35
C ALA A 578 -32.73 -17.35 21.42
N ILE A 579 -33.10 -16.09 21.69
CA ILE A 579 -32.19 -15.18 22.43
C ILE A 579 -32.02 -15.57 23.90
N LEU A 580 -30.90 -16.26 24.12
CA LEU A 580 -30.19 -16.57 25.36
C LEU A 580 -28.68 -16.37 25.04
N PRO A 581 -27.78 -16.29 26.05
CA PRO A 581 -26.35 -16.16 25.81
C PRO A 581 -25.79 -17.33 24.98
N SER A 582 -24.88 -17.04 24.04
CA SER A 582 -24.23 -18.05 23.18
C SER A 582 -22.72 -17.85 23.17
N GLU A 583 -21.99 -18.96 23.30
CA GLU A 583 -20.54 -19.03 23.09
C GLU A 583 -20.25 -19.47 21.65
N SER A 584 -19.07 -19.14 21.11
CA SER A 584 -18.62 -19.65 19.80
C SER A 584 -17.13 -20.00 19.84
N ASN A 585 -16.79 -21.20 19.38
CA ASN A 585 -15.45 -21.77 19.47
C ASN A 585 -14.92 -22.15 18.09
N LEU A 586 -13.67 -21.72 17.81
CA LEU A 586 -12.92 -21.98 16.59
C LEU A 586 -11.70 -22.85 16.94
N GLU A 587 -11.66 -24.08 16.43
CA GLU A 587 -10.59 -25.04 16.75
C GLU A 587 -9.31 -24.67 16.00
N TYR A 588 -8.14 -24.88 16.62
CA TYR A 588 -6.84 -24.58 15.99
C TYR A 588 -6.66 -25.28 14.63
N GLU A 589 -7.19 -26.50 14.51
CA GLU A 589 -7.12 -27.30 13.29
C GLU A 589 -7.85 -26.66 12.09
N ASP A 590 -8.87 -25.81 12.31
CA ASP A 590 -9.64 -25.13 11.24
C ASP A 590 -8.75 -24.17 10.41
N TYR A 591 -7.85 -23.44 11.07
CA TYR A 591 -7.11 -22.32 10.48
C TYR A 591 -5.59 -22.49 10.39
N LYS A 592 -5.00 -23.43 11.14
CA LYS A 592 -3.54 -23.56 11.37
C LYS A 592 -2.61 -23.48 10.15
N ASP A 593 -3.07 -23.88 8.98
CA ASP A 593 -2.29 -23.97 7.74
C ASP A 593 -2.62 -22.85 6.75
N GLN A 594 -3.59 -21.98 7.09
CA GLN A 594 -3.97 -20.79 6.32
C GLN A 594 -3.26 -19.51 6.81
N LEU A 595 -2.82 -19.50 8.08
CA LEU A 595 -2.22 -18.36 8.76
C LEU A 595 -1.03 -17.70 8.02
N VAL A 596 -0.78 -16.45 8.38
CA VAL A 596 0.34 -15.62 7.94
C VAL A 596 0.88 -14.80 9.12
N ASP A 597 1.92 -14.03 8.88
CA ASP A 597 2.53 -13.14 9.87
C ASP A 597 1.54 -12.22 10.57
N GLN A 598 1.82 -11.99 11.86
CA GLN A 598 0.93 -11.39 12.87
C GLN A 598 -0.33 -12.20 13.20
N ALA A 599 -0.63 -13.27 12.44
CA ALA A 599 -1.75 -14.20 12.65
C ALA A 599 -3.09 -13.47 12.90
N ALA A 600 -3.40 -12.51 12.03
CA ALA A 600 -4.62 -11.69 12.10
C ALA A 600 -5.81 -12.42 11.46
N LEU A 601 -6.97 -12.33 12.12
CA LEU A 601 -8.24 -12.88 11.66
C LEU A 601 -9.36 -11.86 11.79
N MET A 602 -10.37 -11.98 10.93
CA MET A 602 -11.63 -11.23 11.01
C MET A 602 -12.80 -12.22 11.09
N LEU A 603 -13.65 -12.03 12.10
CA LEU A 603 -14.98 -12.61 12.19
C LEU A 603 -15.99 -11.62 11.61
N THR A 604 -16.63 -11.97 10.50
CA THR A 604 -17.85 -11.30 10.01
C THR A 604 -19.05 -12.04 10.57
N LEU A 605 -20.00 -11.30 11.14
CA LEU A 605 -21.32 -11.81 11.56
C LEU A 605 -22.41 -11.08 10.80
N SER A 606 -23.40 -11.82 10.32
CA SER A 606 -24.61 -11.30 9.68
C SER A 606 -25.81 -12.14 10.11
N GLY A 607 -26.98 -11.54 10.28
CA GLY A 607 -28.16 -12.31 10.67
C GLY A 607 -29.47 -11.54 10.63
N ARG A 608 -30.58 -12.26 10.81
CA ARG A 608 -31.94 -11.70 10.82
C ARG A 608 -32.72 -12.18 12.03
N VAL A 609 -33.37 -11.24 12.71
CA VAL A 609 -34.40 -11.50 13.72
C VAL A 609 -35.69 -11.93 13.01
N LYS A 610 -36.15 -13.16 13.23
CA LYS A 610 -37.28 -13.77 12.48
C LYS A 610 -38.59 -13.02 12.69
N GLU A 611 -38.84 -12.54 13.91
CA GLU A 611 -40.11 -11.93 14.31
C GLU A 611 -40.24 -10.48 13.85
N THR A 612 -39.14 -9.72 13.83
CA THR A 612 -39.15 -8.29 13.49
C THR A 612 -38.59 -7.97 12.11
N GLN A 613 -37.97 -8.95 11.44
CA GLN A 613 -37.16 -8.79 10.22
C GLN A 613 -35.92 -7.89 10.39
N GLN A 614 -35.53 -7.54 11.63
CA GLN A 614 -34.33 -6.74 11.89
C GLN A 614 -33.07 -7.47 11.41
N VAL A 615 -32.35 -6.83 10.49
CA VAL A 615 -31.03 -7.25 10.03
C VAL A 615 -29.96 -6.76 11.01
N LEU A 616 -29.08 -7.68 11.39
CA LEU A 616 -27.90 -7.46 12.23
C LEU A 616 -26.65 -7.75 11.39
N ALA A 617 -25.65 -6.88 11.44
CA ALA A 617 -24.35 -7.11 10.80
C ALA A 617 -23.23 -6.47 11.64
N THR A 618 -22.11 -7.17 11.80
CA THR A 618 -20.91 -6.64 12.50
C THR A 618 -19.64 -7.39 12.07
N GLN A 619 -18.48 -6.76 12.31
CA GLN A 619 -17.16 -7.33 12.04
C GLN A 619 -16.26 -7.15 13.27
N PHE A 620 -15.54 -8.20 13.65
CA PHE A 620 -14.63 -8.21 14.79
C PHE A 620 -13.27 -8.76 14.36
N SER A 621 -12.23 -7.93 14.45
CA SER A 621 -10.86 -8.32 14.11
C SER A 621 -10.06 -8.68 15.37
N PHE A 622 -9.34 -9.81 15.32
CA PHE A 622 -8.51 -10.31 16.41
C PHE A 622 -7.20 -10.91 15.86
N ARG A 623 -6.29 -11.30 16.74
CA ARG A 623 -5.05 -11.99 16.36
C ARG A 623 -4.68 -13.09 17.34
N LEU A 624 -3.97 -14.11 16.86
CA LEU A 624 -3.40 -15.14 17.71
C LEU A 624 -2.09 -14.64 18.33
N ARG A 625 -1.95 -14.72 19.64
CA ARG A 625 -0.72 -14.35 20.34
C ARG A 625 0.33 -15.45 20.25
N THR A 626 1.53 -15.07 19.83
CA THR A 626 2.74 -15.85 20.07
C THR A 626 3.08 -15.84 21.57
N PRO A 627 3.64 -16.92 22.14
CA PRO A 627 4.16 -16.91 23.51
C PRO A 627 5.54 -16.25 23.56
N ASP A 628 5.81 -15.53 24.65
CA ASP A 628 7.05 -14.76 24.84
C ASP A 628 8.24 -15.66 25.27
N LEU A 629 9.47 -15.26 24.93
CA LEU A 629 10.70 -15.86 25.46
C LEU A 629 10.89 -15.48 26.93
N ASN A 630 11.01 -16.48 27.79
CA ASN A 630 11.20 -16.27 29.23
C ASN A 630 12.71 -16.20 29.55
N ILE A 631 13.19 -14.95 29.73
CA ILE A 631 14.59 -14.62 30.01
C ILE A 631 14.75 -14.34 31.51
N LYS A 632 15.58 -15.14 32.21
CA LYS A 632 15.83 -15.01 33.66
C LYS A 632 17.30 -14.74 33.95
N PRO A 633 17.67 -13.57 34.51
CA PRO A 633 19.02 -13.31 34.98
C PRO A 633 19.43 -14.23 36.14
N ILE A 634 20.61 -14.83 36.05
CA ILE A 634 21.15 -15.73 37.08
C ILE A 634 22.23 -14.98 37.88
N GLY A 635 21.94 -14.74 39.16
CA GLY A 635 22.85 -14.04 40.07
C GLY A 635 22.77 -12.51 39.96
N LYS A 636 23.84 -11.81 40.37
CA LYS A 636 23.94 -10.35 40.28
C LYS A 636 24.76 -9.95 39.04
N ALA A 637 24.27 -8.97 38.29
CA ALA A 637 25.03 -8.34 37.23
C ALA A 637 25.99 -7.28 37.82
N MET A 638 27.28 -7.36 37.51
CA MET A 638 28.27 -6.36 37.89
C MET A 638 29.19 -6.03 36.71
N VAL A 639 29.64 -4.78 36.59
CA VAL A 639 30.49 -4.34 35.47
C VAL A 639 31.81 -5.12 35.47
N GLY A 640 32.17 -5.68 34.32
CA GLY A 640 33.40 -6.45 34.14
C GLY A 640 33.40 -7.82 34.85
N GLU A 641 32.25 -8.37 35.21
CA GLU A 641 32.13 -9.75 35.73
C GLU A 641 31.21 -10.62 34.87
N LYS A 642 31.53 -11.92 34.77
CA LYS A 642 30.76 -12.87 33.97
C LYS A 642 29.45 -13.21 34.68
N MET A 643 28.33 -12.85 34.06
CA MET A 643 27.00 -13.29 34.49
C MET A 643 26.42 -14.33 33.52
N ALA A 644 25.31 -14.95 33.93
CA ALA A 644 24.57 -15.91 33.13
C ALA A 644 23.09 -15.52 33.07
N VAL A 645 22.40 -15.98 32.03
CA VAL A 645 20.96 -15.83 31.86
C VAL A 645 20.36 -17.14 31.35
N GLU A 646 19.23 -17.56 31.93
CA GLU A 646 18.41 -18.63 31.34
C GLU A 646 17.50 -18.02 30.28
N ILE A 647 17.56 -18.52 29.05
CA ILE A 647 16.57 -18.23 27.99
C ILE A 647 15.77 -19.51 27.79
N SER A 648 14.46 -19.43 28.03
CA SER A 648 13.56 -20.58 27.98
C SER A 648 12.31 -20.30 27.13
N PHE A 649 11.87 -21.32 26.40
CA PHE A 649 10.76 -21.25 25.47
C PHE A 649 9.96 -22.55 25.47
N THR A 650 8.67 -22.47 25.19
CA THR A 650 7.80 -23.64 24.95
C THR A 650 7.15 -23.49 23.59
N ASN A 651 7.39 -24.46 22.70
CA ASN A 651 6.68 -24.54 21.43
C ASN A 651 5.18 -24.69 21.72
N PRO A 652 4.32 -23.75 21.32
CA PRO A 652 2.89 -23.86 21.60
C PRO A 652 2.17 -24.78 20.60
N LEU A 653 2.78 -25.05 19.45
CA LEU A 653 2.13 -25.73 18.33
C LEU A 653 2.03 -27.25 18.53
N PRO A 654 0.99 -27.89 17.97
CA PRO A 654 0.92 -29.35 17.85
C PRO A 654 1.90 -29.95 16.82
N ARG A 655 2.80 -29.15 16.21
CA ARG A 655 3.81 -29.57 15.22
C ARG A 655 5.24 -29.24 15.68
N VAL A 656 6.24 -29.93 15.14
CA VAL A 656 7.66 -29.67 15.40
C VAL A 656 8.09 -28.33 14.74
N LEU A 657 8.77 -27.46 15.50
CA LEU A 657 9.51 -26.31 14.96
C LEU A 657 10.88 -26.79 14.49
N LYS A 658 11.34 -26.33 13.32
CA LYS A 658 12.57 -26.87 12.68
C LYS A 658 13.63 -25.81 12.52
N GLY A 659 14.89 -26.20 12.75
CA GLY A 659 16.06 -25.33 12.59
C GLY A 659 15.95 -24.03 13.37
N VAL A 660 15.40 -24.08 14.59
CA VAL A 660 15.06 -22.90 15.39
C VAL A 660 16.33 -22.14 15.77
N MET A 661 16.31 -20.83 15.54
CA MET A 661 17.38 -19.90 15.90
C MET A 661 16.86 -18.90 16.94
N ILE A 662 17.71 -18.49 17.88
CA ILE A 662 17.42 -17.39 18.80
C ILE A 662 18.48 -16.30 18.63
N HIS A 663 18.04 -15.09 18.32
CA HIS A 663 18.86 -13.89 18.32
C HIS A 663 18.82 -13.23 19.70
N VAL A 664 19.96 -12.76 20.22
CA VAL A 664 20.08 -12.16 21.57
C VAL A 664 20.99 -10.94 21.54
N GLU A 665 20.54 -9.84 22.14
CA GLU A 665 21.30 -8.59 22.23
C GLU A 665 21.00 -7.79 23.51
N GLY A 666 21.90 -6.88 23.90
CA GLY A 666 21.62 -5.95 25.00
C GLY A 666 22.69 -4.88 25.13
N LEU A 667 22.30 -3.60 24.96
CA LEU A 667 23.21 -2.46 25.00
C LEU A 667 23.91 -2.33 26.35
N GLY A 668 25.23 -2.58 26.38
CA GLY A 668 26.05 -2.60 27.60
C GLY A 668 26.07 -3.95 28.33
N LEU A 669 25.48 -5.00 27.74
CA LEU A 669 25.43 -6.37 28.25
C LEU A 669 26.16 -7.34 27.32
N LEU A 670 25.76 -7.39 26.05
CA LEU A 670 26.37 -8.17 24.98
C LEU A 670 26.04 -7.60 23.60
N THR A 671 26.99 -7.71 22.66
CA THR A 671 26.72 -7.52 21.23
C THR A 671 25.78 -8.62 20.73
N ALA A 672 24.91 -8.22 19.79
CA ALA A 672 24.03 -9.10 19.00
C ALA A 672 24.72 -10.39 18.54
N ARG A 673 24.02 -11.52 18.69
CA ARG A 673 24.47 -12.85 18.23
C ARG A 673 23.27 -13.77 18.00
N THR A 674 23.46 -14.82 17.22
CA THR A 674 22.45 -15.85 16.97
C THR A 674 22.91 -17.21 17.48
N ILE A 675 22.00 -17.95 18.12
CA ILE A 675 22.22 -19.24 18.77
C ILE A 675 21.32 -20.27 18.08
N SER A 676 21.87 -21.42 17.68
CA SER A 676 21.06 -22.49 17.10
C SER A 676 20.52 -23.41 18.19
N CYS A 677 19.20 -23.62 18.18
CA CYS A 677 18.47 -24.44 19.14
C CYS A 677 18.10 -25.83 18.57
N GLY A 678 18.23 -26.02 17.26
CA GLY A 678 17.83 -27.24 16.57
C GLY A 678 16.31 -27.36 16.39
N ASP A 679 15.80 -28.58 16.33
CA ASP A 679 14.36 -28.84 16.19
C ASP A 679 13.68 -28.93 17.57
N ILE A 680 12.61 -28.17 17.79
CA ILE A 680 11.83 -28.18 19.03
C ILE A 680 10.56 -29.01 18.82
N GLY A 681 10.41 -30.08 19.61
CA GLY A 681 9.28 -31.01 19.54
C GLY A 681 7.91 -30.34 19.74
N SER A 682 6.85 -30.99 19.23
CA SER A 682 5.46 -30.59 19.47
C SER A 682 5.17 -30.43 20.98
N ARG A 683 4.60 -29.27 21.37
CA ARG A 683 4.35 -28.87 22.77
C ARG A 683 5.55 -28.98 23.73
N ALA A 684 6.78 -29.04 23.23
CA ALA A 684 8.00 -29.22 24.04
C ALA A 684 8.63 -27.89 24.47
N SER A 685 9.29 -27.90 25.63
CA SER A 685 10.09 -26.78 26.14
C SER A 685 11.59 -26.97 25.89
N VAL A 686 12.28 -25.86 25.63
CA VAL A 686 13.75 -25.75 25.59
C VAL A 686 14.21 -24.71 26.61
N SER A 687 15.39 -24.91 27.18
CA SER A 687 16.08 -23.92 28.01
C SER A 687 17.58 -23.95 27.71
N MET A 688 18.22 -22.78 27.68
CA MET A 688 19.65 -22.62 27.45
C MET A 688 20.23 -21.51 28.35
N THR A 689 21.51 -21.63 28.71
CA THR A 689 22.18 -20.70 29.63
C THR A 689 23.24 -19.89 28.91
N GLU A 690 22.87 -18.69 28.46
CA GLU A 690 23.79 -17.75 27.83
C GLU A 690 24.67 -17.01 28.85
N HIS A 691 25.84 -16.57 28.39
CA HIS A 691 26.85 -15.97 29.25
C HIS A 691 27.51 -14.76 28.61
N PHE A 692 27.63 -13.67 29.38
CA PHE A 692 28.25 -12.42 28.94
C PHE A 692 28.84 -11.63 30.11
N ILE A 693 29.50 -10.51 29.80
CA ILE A 693 30.18 -9.64 30.76
C ILE A 693 29.64 -8.22 30.55
N PRO A 694 28.82 -7.68 31.46
CA PRO A 694 28.31 -6.31 31.35
C PRO A 694 29.42 -5.28 31.30
N SER A 695 29.32 -4.33 30.37
CA SER A 695 30.30 -3.25 30.16
C SER A 695 29.83 -1.89 30.68
N LEU A 696 28.52 -1.71 30.94
CA LEU A 696 27.94 -0.45 31.42
C LEU A 696 27.06 -0.65 32.66
N PRO A 697 27.21 0.16 33.72
CA PRO A 697 26.38 0.07 34.93
C PRO A 697 24.96 0.62 34.73
N GLY A 698 24.10 0.44 35.73
CA GLY A 698 22.73 0.94 35.76
C GLY A 698 21.68 -0.02 35.17
N PRO A 699 20.44 0.44 34.97
CA PRO A 699 19.40 -0.35 34.30
C PRO A 699 19.75 -0.63 32.85
N ARG A 700 19.62 -1.89 32.44
CA ARG A 700 19.87 -2.39 31.07
C ARG A 700 18.74 -3.33 30.68
N LYS A 701 18.47 -3.45 29.39
CA LYS A 701 17.55 -4.47 28.85
C LYS A 701 18.33 -5.49 28.03
N LEU A 702 18.03 -6.76 28.26
CA LEU A 702 18.42 -7.90 27.46
C LEU A 702 17.21 -8.29 26.61
N LEU A 703 17.38 -8.34 25.30
CA LEU A 703 16.37 -8.72 24.33
C LEU A 703 16.72 -10.08 23.73
N ALA A 704 15.69 -10.87 23.42
CA ALA A 704 15.83 -12.01 22.54
C ALA A 704 14.63 -12.13 21.60
N SER A 705 14.85 -12.71 20.42
CA SER A 705 13.81 -13.13 19.47
C SER A 705 14.10 -14.52 18.94
N LEU A 706 13.05 -15.26 18.59
CA LEU A 706 13.13 -16.61 18.03
C LEU A 706 12.65 -16.59 16.58
N ASP A 707 13.43 -17.22 15.71
CA ASP A 707 13.14 -17.38 14.29
C ASP A 707 13.00 -18.87 13.94
N CYS A 708 11.89 -19.21 13.28
CA CYS A 708 11.71 -20.44 12.51
C CYS A 708 10.51 -20.32 11.55
N LYS A 709 10.51 -21.10 10.46
CA LYS A 709 9.46 -21.04 9.42
C LYS A 709 8.06 -21.44 9.88
N GLN A 710 7.92 -22.13 11.02
CA GLN A 710 6.63 -22.58 11.53
C GLN A 710 6.03 -21.63 12.57
N LEU A 711 6.80 -20.68 13.10
CA LEU A 711 6.38 -19.76 14.15
C LEU A 711 7.30 -18.53 14.15
N THR A 712 6.81 -17.44 13.56
CA THR A 712 7.46 -16.13 13.57
C THR A 712 7.08 -15.33 14.82
N GLN A 713 7.69 -14.15 15.02
CA GLN A 713 7.25 -13.14 15.99
C GLN A 713 7.19 -13.60 17.47
N VAL A 714 8.09 -14.51 17.86
CA VAL A 714 8.35 -14.85 19.26
C VAL A 714 9.48 -13.96 19.77
N HIS A 715 9.25 -13.24 20.88
CA HIS A 715 10.20 -12.26 21.44
C HIS A 715 10.19 -12.30 22.97
N GLY A 716 11.20 -11.74 23.63
CA GLY A 716 11.21 -11.57 25.08
C GLY A 716 12.24 -10.55 25.56
N VAL A 717 12.06 -10.10 26.80
CA VAL A 717 12.91 -9.07 27.43
C VAL A 717 13.13 -9.35 28.91
N ALA A 718 14.35 -9.10 29.39
CA ALA A 718 14.67 -9.03 30.81
C ALA A 718 15.28 -7.66 31.17
N ASP A 719 14.81 -7.07 32.26
CA ASP A 719 15.44 -5.92 32.89
C ASP A 719 16.58 -6.39 33.82
N ILE A 720 17.78 -5.84 33.61
CA ILE A 720 19.01 -6.22 34.29
C ILE A 720 19.66 -4.96 34.87
N THR A 721 19.64 -4.83 36.19
CA THR A 721 20.33 -3.74 36.90
C THR A 721 21.78 -4.12 37.17
N VAL A 722 22.70 -3.56 36.39
CA VAL A 722 24.14 -3.80 36.49
C VAL A 722 24.74 -2.92 37.58
N GLN A 723 25.38 -3.52 38.59
CA GLN A 723 26.05 -2.79 39.66
C GLN A 723 27.46 -2.35 39.24
N ASP A 724 27.84 -1.12 39.61
CA ASP A 724 29.21 -0.64 39.39
C ASP A 724 30.17 -1.23 40.45
N LYS A 725 31.44 -1.37 40.09
CA LYS A 725 32.46 -2.10 40.87
C LYS A 725 33.09 -1.27 42.01
N SER A 726 32.49 -0.12 42.31
CA SER A 726 33.11 1.06 42.93
C SER A 726 32.61 1.38 44.35
N ASN A 727 31.95 0.44 45.03
CA ASN A 727 31.27 0.67 46.32
C ASN A 727 31.81 -0.19 47.50
N GLY A 728 33.11 -0.48 47.49
CA GLY A 728 33.85 -0.91 48.69
C GLY A 728 34.68 0.25 49.24
N PHE A 729 34.56 0.54 50.54
CA PHE A 729 34.94 1.82 51.19
C PHE A 729 34.08 3.00 50.67
N PHE A 730 33.23 3.67 51.45
CA PHE A 730 33.46 4.17 52.81
C PHE A 730 32.24 4.02 53.74
N SER A 731 32.50 3.92 55.04
CA SER A 731 31.50 3.93 56.11
C SER A 731 31.79 5.00 57.18
N SER A 732 31.14 6.17 57.12
CA SER A 732 30.87 7.01 58.32
C SER A 732 30.12 8.32 58.00
N GLY A 733 28.96 8.53 58.62
CA GLY A 733 28.43 9.85 58.99
C GLY A 733 27.79 10.73 57.90
N GLY A 734 26.71 11.43 58.25
CA GLY A 734 26.05 12.44 57.40
C GLY A 734 24.54 12.50 57.66
N HIS A 735 24.05 13.63 58.20
CA HIS A 735 22.66 13.78 58.65
C HIS A 735 21.60 13.67 57.55
N ALA A 736 20.39 13.27 57.96
CA ALA A 736 19.21 13.22 57.11
C ALA A 736 18.60 14.61 56.85
N LEU A 737 17.98 14.76 55.67
CA LEU A 737 16.94 15.74 55.41
C LEU A 737 15.76 15.02 54.74
N LYS A 738 14.55 15.21 55.27
CA LYS A 738 13.30 14.74 54.66
C LYS A 738 12.75 15.83 53.75
N CYS A 739 12.33 15.46 52.54
CA CYS A 739 11.22 16.10 51.83
C CYS A 739 10.23 15.03 51.37
N VAL A 740 8.97 15.42 51.19
CA VAL A 740 7.84 14.52 50.93
C VAL A 740 7.58 14.46 49.42
N PRO A 741 7.23 13.29 48.85
CA PRO A 741 6.72 13.21 47.48
C PRO A 741 5.24 13.64 47.44
N ASP A 742 4.94 14.74 46.75
CA ASP A 742 3.56 15.12 46.45
C ASP A 742 2.92 14.14 45.47
N LYS A 743 1.64 13.86 45.68
CA LYS A 743 0.79 13.17 44.70
C LYS A 743 0.20 14.21 43.75
N MET A 744 0.35 14.02 42.45
CA MET A 744 -0.61 14.55 41.47
C MET A 744 -1.26 13.39 40.74
N ALA A 745 -2.59 13.41 40.70
CA ALA A 745 -3.38 12.56 39.83
C ALA A 745 -3.44 13.18 38.44
N VAL A 746 -3.57 12.34 37.42
CA VAL A 746 -3.94 12.77 36.06
C VAL A 746 -5.44 12.54 35.90
N ILE A 747 -6.11 13.51 35.27
CA ILE A 747 -7.45 13.39 34.68
C ILE A 747 -7.23 13.22 33.17
#